data_AF-A0AAU4KCN3-F1
#
_entry.id   AF-A0AAU4KCN3-F1
#
_cell.length_a   1.000
_cell.length_b   1.000
_cell.length_c   1.000
_cell.angle_alpha   90.00
_cell.angle_beta   90.00
_cell.angle_gamma   90.00
#
_symmetry.space_group_name_H-M   'P 1'
#
loop_
_entity.id
_entity.type
_entity.pdbx_description
1 polymer ?
#
loop_
_entity_poly.entity_id
_entity_poly.type
_entity_poly.pdbx_seq_one_letter_code
_entity_poly.pdbx_strand_id
1 'polypeptide(L)'
;MSRDHLPSAERSADSAEAPFLELLARGATADAYEQPVLLARAEGLPDGRVAALEQAKLLALRVRTEIEGRRRREAELSALFETAHDLAGLRDLDAVLRAIVQRARSLLGTDIAYLSLNDAARGDTYMRVTEGSVAARFQQLRLGMGEGLGGLVAQTARPYVTDDYFKDERFQHTRTIDAGVQDEGLVAILGVPLMIGPQVIGVLFAADRRARVFGREQIALLGSFAALAAAAIDSANALTETRSALDRLGRANEIIRDRSAVIERASDVHDRLAELVLRGGGVHDVAAAVSEVLDGTVEFTEPGGTPPMAVEAARADGHAVRHGDDWVAAVAAGGELLGALVLRGHPGLDPVDQRTLERAAMVTSLLLLARRSASEAEQRVRGELLDDLLDTRDRDPGLLRERAARLHADLDGPHVVLAARLDIVAADAGQEAGARRRLWSAASHLAATRHGLAAARDGGTVLLLPLGPGDTATTLARRTAKELGTAVQEAVTVGASAPLDRLATHPEAVAAAYTEGQRCLEALRLLGRAGDGAAAEDFGFLGLLLAGDRDISGFVGRTIGGVVAYDERRGTDLLRTLDAYFASGMSPARTKDALHVHVNTVAQRLERVGRLLGEDWQSPARILEIQLALRLHRLSSHGPR
;
A
#
# COMPACT_ATOMS: atom_id res chain seq x y z
N MET A 1 -30.23 61.08 -87.60
CA MET A 1 -29.43 61.06 -88.86
C MET A 1 -28.09 60.46 -88.46
N SER A 2 -27.65 59.27 -88.86
CA SER A 2 -27.82 58.48 -90.09
C SER A 2 -27.94 57.00 -89.67
N ARG A 3 -28.95 56.22 -90.08
CA ARG A 3 -28.99 55.46 -91.35
C ARG A 3 -27.60 55.14 -91.90
N ASP A 4 -27.05 54.00 -91.51
CA ASP A 4 -26.23 53.24 -92.44
C ASP A 4 -26.40 51.73 -92.26
N HIS A 5 -26.42 51.08 -93.42
CA HIS A 5 -26.83 49.73 -93.77
C HIS A 5 -26.35 48.59 -92.84
N LEU A 6 -27.31 47.81 -92.35
CA LEU A 6 -27.15 46.36 -92.17
C LEU A 6 -27.05 45.72 -93.56
N PRO A 7 -25.94 45.08 -93.95
CA PRO A 7 -25.93 44.22 -95.13
C PRO A 7 -26.59 42.89 -94.76
N SER A 8 -27.84 42.74 -95.19
CA SER A 8 -28.41 41.54 -95.83
C SER A 8 -27.76 40.18 -95.49
N ALA A 9 -28.53 39.36 -94.79
CA ALA A 9 -28.32 37.94 -94.48
C ALA A 9 -28.20 36.99 -95.71
N GLU A 10 -27.95 37.51 -96.91
CA GLU A 10 -27.77 36.73 -98.15
C GLU A 10 -26.29 36.46 -98.49
N ARG A 11 -25.32 37.04 -97.75
CA ARG A 11 -23.88 36.75 -97.95
C ARG A 11 -23.36 35.53 -97.17
N SER A 12 -24.20 34.88 -96.35
CA SER A 12 -23.79 33.71 -95.55
C SER A 12 -23.77 32.40 -96.35
N ALA A 13 -24.48 32.31 -97.48
CA ALA A 13 -24.53 31.09 -98.30
C ALA A 13 -23.29 30.89 -99.18
N ASP A 14 -22.40 31.88 -99.27
CA ASP A 14 -21.21 31.86 -100.13
C ASP A 14 -19.90 31.92 -99.32
N SER A 15 -19.93 31.53 -98.05
CA SER A 15 -18.73 31.34 -97.21
C SER A 15 -18.11 29.96 -97.48
N ALA A 16 -16.79 29.87 -97.63
CA ALA A 16 -16.11 28.60 -97.87
C ALA A 16 -16.02 27.77 -96.58
N GLU A 17 -16.22 28.41 -95.43
CA GLU A 17 -16.03 27.86 -94.09
C GLU A 17 -17.28 27.15 -93.55
N ALA A 18 -18.47 27.62 -93.91
CA ALA A 18 -19.77 27.13 -93.41
C ALA A 18 -19.93 25.59 -93.42
N PRO A 19 -19.67 24.87 -94.54
CA PRO A 19 -19.81 23.41 -94.54
C PRO A 19 -18.84 22.71 -93.59
N PHE A 20 -17.62 23.24 -93.40
CA PHE A 20 -16.63 22.65 -92.50
C PHE A 20 -16.92 22.92 -91.03
N LEU A 21 -17.53 24.06 -90.69
CA LEU A 21 -17.99 24.34 -89.32
C LEU A 21 -19.10 23.38 -88.90
N GLU A 22 -20.01 23.02 -89.81
CA GLU A 22 -21.06 22.03 -89.54
C GLU A 22 -20.47 20.61 -89.36
N LEU A 23 -19.47 20.25 -90.17
CA LEU A 23 -18.70 19.00 -90.02
C LEU A 23 -17.98 18.92 -88.67
N LEU A 24 -17.41 20.03 -88.19
CA LEU A 24 -16.77 20.14 -86.88
C LEU A 24 -17.79 19.99 -85.74
N ALA A 25 -18.93 20.68 -85.84
CA ALA A 25 -19.97 20.66 -84.80
C ALA A 25 -20.54 19.26 -84.57
N ARG A 26 -20.73 18.48 -85.65
CA ARG A 26 -21.25 17.11 -85.56
C ARG A 26 -20.19 16.02 -85.35
N GLY A 27 -18.90 16.39 -85.28
CA GLY A 27 -17.80 15.44 -85.08
C GLY A 27 -17.61 14.45 -86.23
N ALA A 28 -17.69 14.92 -87.48
CA ALA A 28 -17.59 14.06 -88.66
C ALA A 28 -16.19 13.43 -88.85
N THR A 29 -16.11 12.30 -89.57
CA THR A 29 -14.86 11.60 -89.91
C THR A 29 -13.98 12.42 -90.86
N ALA A 30 -12.68 12.11 -90.95
CA ALA A 30 -11.72 12.88 -91.78
C ALA A 30 -12.12 12.92 -93.25
N ASP A 31 -12.57 11.79 -93.75
CA ASP A 31 -12.95 11.63 -95.15
C ASP A 31 -14.15 12.51 -95.52
N ALA A 32 -15.03 12.82 -94.55
CA ALA A 32 -16.18 13.70 -94.78
C ALA A 32 -15.76 15.15 -95.08
N TYR A 33 -14.55 15.57 -94.69
CA TYR A 33 -14.03 16.91 -94.99
C TYR A 33 -13.53 17.03 -96.44
N GLU A 34 -13.40 15.95 -97.20
CA GLU A 34 -13.09 16.03 -98.64
C GLU A 34 -14.34 16.35 -99.48
N GLN A 35 -15.51 15.98 -98.98
CA GLN A 35 -16.77 16.03 -99.72
C GLN A 35 -17.14 17.45 -100.23
N PRO A 36 -17.02 18.54 -99.44
CA PRO A 36 -17.34 19.88 -99.93
C PRO A 36 -16.41 20.36 -101.06
N VAL A 37 -15.14 19.96 -101.04
CA VAL A 37 -14.16 20.31 -102.09
C VAL A 37 -14.42 19.52 -103.37
N LEU A 38 -14.74 18.23 -103.25
CA LEU A 38 -15.06 17.36 -104.38
C LEU A 38 -16.34 17.80 -105.10
N LEU A 39 -17.39 18.16 -104.36
CA LEU A 39 -18.64 18.69 -104.92
C LEU A 39 -18.40 20.00 -105.68
N ALA A 40 -17.64 20.94 -105.10
CA ALA A 40 -17.31 22.20 -105.76
C ALA A 40 -16.55 22.02 -107.08
N ARG A 41 -15.66 21.01 -107.16
CA ARG A 41 -14.96 20.64 -108.41
C ARG A 41 -15.90 20.01 -109.43
N ALA A 42 -16.82 19.15 -108.99
CA ALA A 42 -17.79 18.48 -109.86
C ALA A 42 -18.83 19.45 -110.46
N GLU A 43 -19.21 20.49 -109.72
CA GLU A 43 -20.16 21.53 -110.15
C GLU A 43 -19.52 22.61 -111.03
N GLY A 44 -18.20 22.57 -111.25
CA GLY A 44 -17.48 23.52 -112.10
C GLY A 44 -17.36 24.93 -111.50
N LEU A 45 -17.30 25.04 -110.17
CA LEU A 45 -17.12 26.33 -109.50
C LEU A 45 -15.74 26.96 -109.82
N PRO A 46 -15.61 28.30 -109.77
CA PRO A 46 -14.36 28.99 -110.10
C PRO A 46 -13.17 28.50 -109.26
N ASP A 47 -11.97 28.46 -109.85
CA ASP A 47 -10.74 27.98 -109.17
C ASP A 47 -10.46 28.70 -107.84
N GLY A 48 -10.75 30.01 -107.77
CA GLY A 48 -10.59 30.78 -106.53
C GLY A 48 -11.52 30.30 -105.39
N ARG A 49 -12.70 29.77 -105.74
CA ARG A 49 -13.66 29.20 -104.78
C ARG A 49 -13.22 27.83 -104.29
N VAL A 50 -12.72 26.98 -105.20
CA VAL A 50 -12.15 25.66 -104.85
C VAL A 50 -10.91 25.82 -103.97
N ALA A 51 -10.04 26.80 -104.25
CA ALA A 51 -8.87 27.09 -103.43
C ALA A 51 -9.25 27.58 -102.02
N ALA A 52 -10.30 28.41 -101.90
CA ALA A 52 -10.82 28.85 -100.60
C ALA A 52 -11.38 27.67 -99.77
N LEU A 53 -12.09 26.73 -100.41
CA LEU A 53 -12.59 25.51 -99.76
C LEU A 53 -11.45 24.58 -99.32
N GLU A 54 -10.38 24.43 -100.11
CA GLU A 54 -9.18 23.67 -99.71
C GLU A 54 -8.49 24.28 -98.48
N GLN A 55 -8.35 25.61 -98.44
CA GLN A 55 -7.80 26.30 -97.27
C GLN A 55 -8.68 26.12 -96.03
N ALA A 56 -10.00 26.28 -96.17
CA ALA A 56 -10.96 26.08 -95.08
C ALA A 56 -10.96 24.62 -94.57
N LYS A 57 -10.85 23.63 -95.47
CA LYS A 57 -10.69 22.21 -95.11
C LYS A 57 -9.46 21.98 -94.25
N LEU A 58 -8.29 22.48 -94.66
CA LEU A 58 -7.03 22.31 -93.92
C LEU A 58 -7.10 22.94 -92.52
N LEU A 59 -7.70 24.13 -92.40
CA LEU A 59 -7.92 24.79 -91.11
C LEU A 59 -8.89 23.98 -90.22
N ALA A 60 -10.00 23.49 -90.79
CA ALA A 60 -10.98 22.71 -90.05
C ALA A 60 -10.40 21.37 -89.56
N LEU A 61 -9.62 20.67 -90.39
CA LEU A 61 -8.91 19.46 -89.99
C LEU A 61 -7.91 19.73 -88.87
N ARG A 62 -7.19 20.86 -88.90
CA ARG A 62 -6.29 21.27 -87.80
C ARG A 62 -7.04 21.53 -86.50
N VAL A 63 -8.17 22.24 -86.56
CA VAL A 63 -9.03 22.49 -85.39
C VAL A 63 -9.58 21.19 -84.81
N ARG A 64 -9.99 20.25 -85.68
CA ARG A 64 -10.46 18.94 -85.25
C ARG A 64 -9.38 18.18 -84.47
N THR A 65 -8.16 18.11 -85.01
CA THR A 65 -7.04 17.44 -84.35
C THR A 65 -6.76 18.03 -82.96
N GLU A 66 -6.85 19.36 -82.82
CA GLU A 66 -6.69 20.03 -81.52
C GLU A 66 -7.84 19.70 -80.54
N ILE A 67 -9.09 19.69 -81.01
CA ILE A 67 -10.26 19.34 -80.18
C ILE A 67 -10.19 17.87 -79.74
N GLU A 68 -9.85 16.95 -80.65
CA GLU A 68 -9.66 15.53 -80.36
C GLU A 68 -8.54 15.34 -79.34
N GLY A 69 -7.41 16.05 -79.49
CA GLY A 69 -6.31 16.02 -78.53
C GLY A 69 -6.69 16.60 -77.16
N ARG A 70 -7.55 17.63 -77.09
CA ARG A 70 -8.06 18.16 -75.80
C ARG A 70 -9.02 17.18 -75.13
N ARG A 71 -9.98 16.62 -75.86
CA ARG A 71 -10.92 15.63 -75.32
C ARG A 71 -10.21 14.39 -74.81
N ARG A 72 -9.18 13.92 -75.52
CA ARG A 72 -8.35 12.79 -75.06
C ARG A 72 -7.64 13.12 -73.74
N ARG A 73 -6.99 14.29 -73.64
CA ARG A 73 -6.34 14.75 -72.40
C ARG A 73 -7.32 14.89 -71.23
N GLU A 74 -8.52 15.41 -71.48
CA GLU A 74 -9.56 15.54 -70.46
C GLU A 74 -10.05 14.18 -69.94
N ALA A 75 -10.26 13.21 -70.85
CA ALA A 75 -10.61 11.83 -70.49
C ALA A 75 -9.49 11.15 -69.69
N GLU A 76 -8.24 11.32 -70.11
CA GLU A 76 -7.06 10.79 -69.39
C GLU A 76 -6.95 11.37 -67.97
N LEU A 77 -7.11 12.69 -67.81
CA LEU A 77 -7.09 13.33 -66.50
C LEU A 77 -8.25 12.86 -65.62
N SER A 78 -9.45 12.74 -66.18
CA SER A 78 -10.63 12.25 -65.45
C SER A 78 -10.41 10.82 -64.94
N ALA A 79 -9.88 9.93 -65.78
CA ALA A 79 -9.54 8.57 -65.40
C ALA A 79 -8.46 8.50 -64.31
N LEU A 80 -7.45 9.39 -64.34
CA LEU A 80 -6.45 9.51 -63.28
C LEU A 80 -7.05 10.02 -61.96
N PHE A 81 -7.97 10.99 -62.00
CA PHE A 81 -8.63 11.54 -60.81
C PHE A 81 -9.56 10.53 -60.13
N GLU A 82 -10.42 9.85 -60.89
CA GLU A 82 -11.27 8.77 -60.37
C GLU A 82 -10.42 7.68 -59.70
N THR A 83 -9.27 7.40 -60.31
CA THR A 83 -8.30 6.45 -59.80
C THR A 83 -7.60 6.88 -58.52
N ALA A 84 -7.16 8.14 -58.44
CA ALA A 84 -6.60 8.68 -57.20
C ALA A 84 -7.62 8.60 -56.06
N HIS A 85 -8.89 8.93 -56.35
CA HIS A 85 -9.97 8.90 -55.36
C HIS A 85 -10.23 7.49 -54.83
N ASP A 86 -10.37 6.51 -55.73
CA ASP A 86 -10.66 5.14 -55.34
C ASP A 86 -9.50 4.47 -54.60
N LEU A 87 -8.24 4.77 -54.99
CA LEU A 87 -7.07 4.26 -54.28
C LEU A 87 -6.94 4.89 -52.88
N ALA A 88 -7.27 6.18 -52.72
CA ALA A 88 -7.23 6.86 -51.43
C ALA A 88 -8.26 6.31 -50.41
N GLY A 89 -9.36 5.72 -50.89
CA GLY A 89 -10.38 5.10 -50.04
C GLY A 89 -9.98 3.72 -49.48
N LEU A 90 -8.98 3.06 -50.09
CA LEU A 90 -8.56 1.72 -49.71
C LEU A 90 -7.56 1.77 -48.55
N ARG A 91 -7.79 0.93 -47.55
CA ARG A 91 -6.98 0.87 -46.31
C ARG A 91 -6.14 -0.40 -46.19
N ASP A 92 -6.43 -1.40 -47.02
CA ASP A 92 -5.74 -2.68 -47.06
C ASP A 92 -4.74 -2.67 -48.23
N LEU A 93 -3.47 -2.93 -47.93
CA LEU A 93 -2.40 -2.95 -48.92
C LEU A 93 -2.71 -3.91 -50.07
N ASP A 94 -3.24 -5.09 -49.77
CA ASP A 94 -3.53 -6.10 -50.82
C ASP A 94 -4.70 -5.70 -51.71
N ALA A 95 -5.66 -4.94 -51.18
CA ALA A 95 -6.72 -4.34 -51.98
C ALA A 95 -6.18 -3.20 -52.85
N VAL A 96 -5.31 -2.33 -52.30
CA VAL A 96 -4.66 -1.23 -53.03
C VAL A 96 -3.87 -1.76 -54.21
N LEU A 97 -2.99 -2.75 -53.97
CA LEU A 97 -2.12 -3.30 -55.02
C LEU A 97 -2.92 -3.96 -56.16
N ARG A 98 -4.00 -4.69 -55.84
CA ARG A 98 -4.92 -5.26 -56.86
C ARG A 98 -5.64 -4.17 -57.66
N ALA A 99 -6.15 -3.15 -57.00
CA ALA A 99 -6.80 -2.03 -57.66
C ALA A 99 -5.83 -1.29 -58.60
N ILE A 100 -4.55 -1.17 -58.21
CA ILE A 100 -3.52 -0.53 -59.05
C ILE A 100 -3.33 -1.28 -60.37
N VAL A 101 -3.08 -2.60 -60.33
CA VAL A 101 -2.84 -3.36 -61.56
C VAL A 101 -4.09 -3.45 -62.45
N GLN A 102 -5.28 -3.57 -61.86
CA GLN A 102 -6.55 -3.57 -62.60
C GLN A 102 -6.77 -2.27 -63.38
N ARG A 103 -6.44 -1.13 -62.76
CA ARG A 103 -6.56 0.18 -63.38
C ARG A 103 -5.47 0.44 -64.41
N ALA A 104 -4.22 0.05 -64.14
CA ALA A 104 -3.13 0.15 -65.11
C ALA A 104 -3.49 -0.55 -66.43
N ARG A 105 -4.02 -1.78 -66.33
CA ARG A 105 -4.47 -2.58 -67.47
C ARG A 105 -5.59 -1.89 -68.25
N SER A 106 -6.60 -1.39 -67.54
CA SER A 106 -7.76 -0.73 -68.14
C SER A 106 -7.40 0.61 -68.79
N LEU A 107 -6.52 1.39 -68.14
CA LEU A 107 -6.10 2.73 -68.59
C LEU A 107 -5.29 2.69 -69.88
N LEU A 108 -4.43 1.67 -70.04
CA LEU A 108 -3.63 1.51 -71.26
C LEU A 108 -4.25 0.58 -72.30
N GLY A 109 -5.31 -0.14 -71.95
CA GLY A 109 -5.93 -1.16 -72.79
C GLY A 109 -4.91 -2.22 -73.20
N THR A 110 -4.22 -2.81 -72.22
CA THR A 110 -3.21 -3.86 -72.43
C THR A 110 -3.76 -5.22 -72.01
N ASP A 111 -3.16 -6.29 -72.54
CA ASP A 111 -3.54 -7.65 -72.18
C ASP A 111 -3.31 -7.92 -70.69
N ILE A 112 -2.19 -7.42 -70.16
CA ILE A 112 -1.69 -7.71 -68.82
C ILE A 112 -1.18 -6.42 -68.16
N ALA A 113 -1.37 -6.32 -66.84
CA ALA A 113 -0.62 -5.40 -66.00
C ALA A 113 -0.13 -6.12 -64.75
N TYR A 114 1.03 -5.73 -64.25
CA TYR A 114 1.61 -6.36 -63.06
C TYR A 114 2.50 -5.37 -62.30
N LEU A 115 2.77 -5.70 -61.05
CA LEU A 115 3.53 -4.84 -60.16
C LEU A 115 4.54 -5.68 -59.37
N SER A 116 5.79 -5.24 -59.38
CA SER A 116 6.83 -5.74 -58.49
C SER A 116 7.08 -4.79 -57.33
N LEU A 117 7.46 -5.35 -56.18
CA LEU A 117 7.93 -4.58 -55.03
C LEU A 117 9.38 -4.97 -54.71
N ASN A 118 10.11 -4.04 -54.12
CA ASN A 118 11.50 -4.25 -53.72
C ASN A 118 11.55 -4.97 -52.36
N ASP A 119 12.42 -5.97 -52.24
CA ASP A 119 12.75 -6.64 -50.98
C ASP A 119 14.10 -6.13 -50.49
N ALA A 120 14.07 -5.14 -49.59
CA ALA A 120 15.28 -4.48 -49.10
C ALA A 120 16.23 -5.44 -48.36
N ALA A 121 15.73 -6.53 -47.77
CA ALA A 121 16.54 -7.50 -47.04
C ALA A 121 17.33 -8.42 -47.99
N ARG A 122 16.78 -8.73 -49.17
CA ARG A 122 17.42 -9.57 -50.19
C ARG A 122 18.11 -8.80 -51.31
N GLY A 123 17.78 -7.52 -51.48
CA GLY A 123 18.36 -6.67 -52.53
C GLY A 123 17.83 -6.96 -53.94
N ASP A 124 16.69 -7.64 -54.06
CA ASP A 124 16.02 -7.99 -55.31
C ASP A 124 14.57 -7.45 -55.35
N THR A 125 13.89 -7.65 -56.48
CA THR A 125 12.47 -7.32 -56.66
C THR A 125 11.67 -8.59 -56.88
N TYR A 126 10.41 -8.60 -56.46
CA TYR A 126 9.55 -9.76 -56.64
C TYR A 126 8.17 -9.37 -57.13
N MET A 127 7.57 -10.26 -57.91
CA MET A 127 6.21 -10.08 -58.40
C MET A 127 5.23 -10.12 -57.22
N ARG A 128 4.53 -9.01 -56.98
CA ARG A 128 3.61 -8.90 -55.84
C ARG A 128 2.16 -9.14 -56.26
N VAL A 129 1.72 -8.50 -57.34
CA VAL A 129 0.36 -8.66 -57.88
C VAL A 129 0.40 -8.62 -59.40
N THR A 130 -0.44 -9.43 -60.03
CA THR A 130 -0.63 -9.46 -61.49
C THR A 130 -2.12 -9.40 -61.81
N GLU A 131 -2.46 -8.86 -62.97
CA GLU A 131 -3.82 -8.83 -63.53
C GLU A 131 -3.75 -9.25 -65.00
N GLY A 132 -4.56 -10.26 -65.38
CA GLY A 132 -4.59 -10.83 -66.73
C GLY A 132 -3.52 -11.92 -66.99
N SER A 133 -2.63 -12.17 -66.03
CA SER A 133 -1.63 -13.25 -66.09
C SER A 133 -2.23 -14.62 -65.75
N VAL A 134 -1.76 -15.66 -66.44
CA VAL A 134 -2.20 -17.06 -66.24
C VAL A 134 -1.05 -18.01 -65.88
N ALA A 135 0.20 -17.63 -66.10
CA ALA A 135 1.37 -18.48 -65.83
C ALA A 135 1.84 -18.35 -64.37
N ALA A 136 1.72 -19.43 -63.60
CA ALA A 136 2.15 -19.48 -62.20
C ALA A 136 3.66 -19.18 -62.02
N ARG A 137 4.49 -19.57 -62.99
CA ARG A 137 5.94 -19.29 -62.99
C ARG A 137 6.22 -17.78 -63.11
N PHE A 138 5.42 -17.06 -63.89
CA PHE A 138 5.54 -15.62 -64.04
C PHE A 138 5.11 -14.87 -62.77
N GLN A 139 4.01 -15.32 -62.13
CA GLN A 139 3.47 -14.73 -60.90
C GLN A 139 4.42 -14.85 -59.68
N GLN A 140 5.38 -15.78 -59.70
CA GLN A 140 6.32 -16.02 -58.61
C GLN A 140 7.74 -15.54 -58.92
N LEU A 141 7.92 -14.83 -60.04
CA LEU A 141 9.24 -14.40 -60.51
C LEU A 141 9.87 -13.38 -59.56
N ARG A 142 11.18 -13.52 -59.35
CA ARG A 142 12.05 -12.54 -58.69
C ARG A 142 13.14 -12.09 -59.67
N LEU A 143 13.52 -10.81 -59.58
CA LEU A 143 14.46 -10.17 -60.49
C LEU A 143 15.50 -9.40 -59.68
N GLY A 144 16.79 -9.64 -59.96
CA GLY A 144 17.87 -8.83 -59.41
C GLY A 144 17.82 -7.38 -59.92
N MET A 145 18.43 -6.45 -59.19
CA MET A 145 18.56 -5.06 -59.65
C MET A 145 19.41 -4.99 -60.92
N GLY A 146 18.90 -4.34 -61.96
CA GLY A 146 19.53 -4.29 -63.29
C GLY A 146 19.24 -5.49 -64.21
N GLU A 147 18.60 -6.56 -63.71
CA GLU A 147 18.24 -7.73 -64.53
C GLU A 147 16.86 -7.58 -65.18
N GLY A 148 16.79 -7.84 -66.48
CA GLY A 148 15.60 -7.66 -67.29
C GLY A 148 15.13 -6.20 -67.37
N LEU A 149 14.01 -5.96 -68.06
CA LEU A 149 13.42 -4.63 -68.16
C LEU A 149 13.02 -4.08 -66.78
N GLY A 150 12.47 -4.93 -65.90
CA GLY A 150 12.03 -4.54 -64.57
C GLY A 150 13.16 -4.12 -63.63
N GLY A 151 14.24 -4.91 -63.58
CA GLY A 151 15.42 -4.57 -62.77
C GLY A 151 16.11 -3.30 -63.28
N LEU A 152 16.11 -3.06 -64.60
CA LEU A 152 16.65 -1.82 -65.17
C LEU A 152 15.83 -0.59 -64.77
N VAL A 153 14.50 -0.67 -64.81
CA VAL A 153 13.62 0.41 -64.32
C VAL A 153 13.86 0.66 -62.83
N ALA A 154 13.96 -0.41 -62.03
CA ALA A 154 14.21 -0.31 -60.60
C ALA A 154 15.58 0.32 -60.26
N GLN A 155 16.61 0.02 -61.05
CA GLN A 155 17.96 0.56 -60.85
C GLN A 155 18.09 2.03 -61.30
N THR A 156 17.45 2.39 -62.42
CA THR A 156 17.62 3.71 -63.04
C THR A 156 16.59 4.76 -62.59
N ALA A 157 15.51 4.32 -61.93
CA ALA A 157 14.34 5.15 -61.60
C ALA A 157 13.75 5.88 -62.82
N ARG A 158 13.81 5.26 -64.01
CA ARG A 158 13.30 5.81 -65.27
C ARG A 158 12.39 4.81 -66.00
N PRO A 159 11.36 5.28 -66.72
CA PRO A 159 10.55 4.42 -67.57
C PRO A 159 11.37 3.74 -68.68
N TYR A 160 11.09 2.46 -68.94
CA TYR A 160 11.62 1.72 -70.09
C TYR A 160 10.50 1.00 -70.83
N VAL A 161 10.64 0.94 -72.15
CA VAL A 161 9.66 0.34 -73.06
C VAL A 161 10.36 -0.51 -74.10
N THR A 162 9.79 -1.67 -74.41
CA THR A 162 10.15 -2.54 -75.52
C THR A 162 8.92 -2.89 -76.35
N ASP A 163 9.05 -2.88 -77.67
CA ASP A 163 8.02 -3.30 -78.63
C ASP A 163 8.11 -4.79 -78.97
N ASP A 164 9.27 -5.42 -78.75
CA ASP A 164 9.52 -6.85 -78.84
C ASP A 164 10.65 -7.25 -77.87
N TYR A 165 10.26 -7.81 -76.71
CA TYR A 165 11.14 -8.12 -75.59
C TYR A 165 12.34 -8.97 -75.99
N PHE A 166 12.15 -10.03 -76.79
CA PHE A 166 13.23 -10.96 -77.12
C PHE A 166 14.22 -10.42 -78.16
N LYS A 167 13.92 -9.28 -78.81
CA LYS A 167 14.80 -8.62 -79.78
C LYS A 167 15.53 -7.40 -79.21
N ASP A 168 15.27 -7.05 -77.95
CA ASP A 168 15.71 -5.80 -77.37
C ASP A 168 16.99 -5.97 -76.53
N GLU A 169 18.14 -5.70 -77.13
CA GLU A 169 19.45 -5.84 -76.48
C GLU A 169 19.77 -4.73 -75.45
N ARG A 170 18.84 -3.80 -75.17
CA ARG A 170 19.08 -2.65 -74.27
C ARG A 170 19.07 -3.00 -72.78
N PHE A 171 18.62 -4.19 -72.40
CA PHE A 171 18.60 -4.65 -71.01
C PHE A 171 19.13 -6.09 -70.89
N GLN A 172 19.49 -6.49 -69.67
CA GLN A 172 20.12 -7.78 -69.44
C GLN A 172 19.08 -8.91 -69.44
N HIS A 173 19.12 -9.76 -70.47
CA HIS A 173 18.36 -11.01 -70.52
C HIS A 173 18.93 -12.07 -69.58
N THR A 174 18.06 -12.77 -68.84
CA THR A 174 18.45 -13.89 -67.96
C THR A 174 17.55 -15.09 -68.19
N ARG A 175 18.11 -16.31 -68.10
CA ARG A 175 17.38 -17.56 -68.34
C ARG A 175 16.09 -17.67 -67.53
N THR A 176 16.09 -17.20 -66.28
CA THR A 176 14.93 -17.28 -65.38
C THR A 176 13.84 -16.29 -65.77
N ILE A 177 14.20 -15.04 -66.08
CA ILE A 177 13.23 -14.00 -66.45
C ILE A 177 12.67 -14.30 -67.84
N ASP A 178 13.53 -14.64 -68.80
CA ASP A 178 13.13 -14.92 -70.18
C ASP A 178 12.19 -16.12 -70.26
N ALA A 179 12.43 -17.18 -69.47
CA ALA A 179 11.53 -18.32 -69.38
C ALA A 179 10.16 -17.93 -68.82
N GLY A 180 10.10 -17.03 -67.84
CA GLY A 180 8.83 -16.52 -67.30
C GLY A 180 8.08 -15.64 -68.30
N VAL A 181 8.79 -14.75 -69.00
CA VAL A 181 8.24 -13.89 -70.05
C VAL A 181 7.71 -14.70 -71.24
N GLN A 182 8.44 -15.75 -71.63
CA GLN A 182 8.05 -16.65 -72.71
C GLN A 182 6.81 -17.48 -72.35
N ASP A 183 6.74 -17.99 -71.11
CA ASP A 183 5.63 -18.81 -70.61
C ASP A 183 4.31 -18.01 -70.55
N GLU A 184 4.38 -16.73 -70.16
CA GLU A 184 3.21 -15.83 -70.18
C GLU A 184 2.90 -15.27 -71.59
N GLY A 185 3.87 -15.35 -72.51
CA GLY A 185 3.75 -14.91 -73.90
C GLY A 185 3.84 -13.40 -74.09
N LEU A 186 4.57 -12.68 -73.23
CA LEU A 186 4.70 -11.22 -73.34
C LEU A 186 5.64 -10.85 -74.49
N VAL A 187 5.23 -9.85 -75.28
CA VAL A 187 6.02 -9.35 -76.43
C VAL A 187 6.36 -7.89 -76.23
N ALA A 188 5.38 -7.02 -76.02
CA ALA A 188 5.62 -5.61 -75.75
C ALA A 188 5.45 -5.32 -74.25
N ILE A 189 6.39 -4.59 -73.64
CA ILE A 189 6.38 -4.30 -72.20
C ILE A 189 6.76 -2.84 -71.96
N LEU A 190 5.95 -2.15 -71.16
CA LEU A 190 6.24 -0.84 -70.58
C LEU A 190 6.37 -0.99 -69.07
N GLY A 191 7.51 -0.58 -68.51
CA GLY A 191 7.75 -0.51 -67.07
C GLY A 191 7.99 0.92 -66.62
N VAL A 192 7.34 1.34 -65.53
CA VAL A 192 7.53 2.65 -64.88
C VAL A 192 7.82 2.47 -63.39
N PRO A 193 8.71 3.30 -62.81
CA PRO A 193 9.07 3.16 -61.40
C PRO A 193 7.94 3.67 -60.49
N LEU A 194 7.73 2.97 -59.38
CA LEU A 194 6.92 3.44 -58.25
C LEU A 194 7.85 4.14 -57.26
N MET A 195 7.66 5.45 -57.07
CA MET A 195 8.60 6.31 -56.34
C MET A 195 7.97 6.89 -55.08
N ILE A 196 8.68 6.80 -53.95
CA ILE A 196 8.42 7.60 -52.74
C ILE A 196 9.63 8.49 -52.52
N GLY A 197 9.48 9.79 -52.75
CA GLY A 197 10.61 10.72 -52.76
C GLY A 197 11.69 10.26 -53.75
N PRO A 198 12.96 10.10 -53.33
CA PRO A 198 14.04 9.60 -54.19
C PRO A 198 14.10 8.06 -54.29
N GLN A 199 13.29 7.32 -53.55
CA GLN A 199 13.38 5.86 -53.43
C GLN A 199 12.41 5.15 -54.37
N VAL A 200 12.92 4.18 -55.13
CA VAL A 200 12.09 3.22 -55.87
C VAL A 200 11.60 2.16 -54.90
N ILE A 201 10.27 2.01 -54.77
CA ILE A 201 9.65 0.96 -53.95
C ILE A 201 9.22 -0.26 -54.76
N GLY A 202 9.18 -0.12 -56.08
CA GLY A 202 8.72 -1.17 -56.99
C GLY A 202 8.61 -0.65 -58.42
N VAL A 203 8.07 -1.50 -59.30
CA VAL A 203 7.85 -1.16 -60.71
C VAL A 203 6.45 -1.58 -61.12
N LEU A 204 5.74 -0.69 -61.81
CA LEU A 204 4.44 -0.96 -62.41
C LEU A 204 4.61 -1.21 -63.91
N PHE A 205 3.98 -2.27 -64.39
CA PHE A 205 4.13 -2.74 -65.75
C PHE A 205 2.79 -2.84 -66.46
N ALA A 206 2.84 -2.61 -67.77
CA ALA A 206 1.77 -2.91 -68.70
C ALA A 206 2.36 -3.62 -69.91
N ALA A 207 1.75 -4.73 -70.32
CA ALA A 207 2.30 -5.61 -71.34
C ALA A 207 1.23 -6.19 -72.26
N ASP A 208 1.63 -6.46 -73.50
CA ASP A 208 0.80 -7.12 -74.52
C ASP A 208 1.48 -8.38 -75.04
N ARG A 209 0.66 -9.37 -75.42
CA ARG A 209 1.13 -10.61 -76.05
C ARG A 209 1.42 -10.48 -77.54
N ARG A 210 1.33 -9.25 -78.05
CA ARG A 210 1.63 -8.86 -79.44
C ARG A 210 2.55 -7.66 -79.46
N ALA A 211 3.30 -7.50 -80.54
CA ALA A 211 4.13 -6.32 -80.75
C ALA A 211 3.27 -5.05 -80.72
N ARG A 212 3.71 -4.05 -79.94
CA ARG A 212 3.04 -2.76 -79.77
C ARG A 212 4.07 -1.68 -79.49
N VAL A 213 3.92 -0.54 -80.16
CA VAL A 213 4.70 0.67 -79.87
C VAL A 213 3.95 1.51 -78.84
N PHE A 214 4.49 1.67 -77.63
CA PHE A 214 3.93 2.61 -76.65
C PHE A 214 4.43 4.03 -76.94
N GLY A 215 3.49 4.95 -77.19
CA GLY A 215 3.79 6.35 -77.46
C GLY A 215 4.19 7.13 -76.21
N ARG A 216 4.76 8.33 -76.38
CA ARG A 216 5.14 9.23 -75.27
C ARG A 216 3.97 9.55 -74.33
N GLU A 217 2.77 9.73 -74.88
CA GLU A 217 1.54 9.98 -74.11
C GLU A 217 1.22 8.81 -73.17
N GLN A 218 1.33 7.57 -73.65
CA GLN A 218 1.06 6.38 -72.85
C GLN A 218 2.11 6.15 -71.75
N ILE A 219 3.39 6.43 -72.04
CA ILE A 219 4.48 6.38 -71.06
C ILE A 219 4.23 7.42 -69.95
N ALA A 220 3.87 8.65 -70.34
CA ALA A 220 3.57 9.72 -69.39
C ALA A 220 2.32 9.43 -68.55
N LEU A 221 1.29 8.83 -69.16
CA LEU A 221 0.06 8.43 -68.48
C LEU A 221 0.33 7.36 -67.42
N LEU A 222 1.03 6.27 -67.77
CA LEU A 222 1.38 5.24 -66.79
C LEU A 222 2.34 5.75 -65.72
N GLY A 223 3.29 6.62 -66.08
CA GLY A 223 4.18 7.26 -65.12
C GLY A 223 3.44 8.14 -64.11
N SER A 224 2.45 8.92 -64.58
CA SER A 224 1.59 9.73 -63.70
C SER A 224 0.74 8.86 -62.79
N PHE A 225 0.21 7.75 -63.33
CA PHE A 225 -0.53 6.78 -62.54
C PHE A 225 0.35 6.09 -61.48
N ALA A 226 1.60 5.73 -61.84
CA ALA A 226 2.56 5.14 -60.93
C ALA A 226 2.91 6.06 -59.76
N ALA A 227 3.00 7.38 -59.98
CA ALA A 227 3.20 8.33 -58.90
C ALA A 227 2.04 8.32 -57.88
N LEU A 228 0.79 8.27 -58.37
CA LEU A 228 -0.39 8.15 -57.50
C LEU A 228 -0.43 6.79 -56.77
N ALA A 229 -0.12 5.72 -57.49
CA ALA A 229 -0.05 4.37 -56.95
C ALA A 229 0.99 4.25 -55.82
N ALA A 230 2.17 4.85 -56.00
CA ALA A 230 3.22 4.84 -54.98
C ALA A 230 2.78 5.56 -53.69
N ALA A 231 2.11 6.70 -53.79
CA ALA A 231 1.57 7.42 -52.64
C ALA A 231 0.47 6.63 -51.91
N ALA A 232 -0.38 5.91 -52.65
CA ALA A 232 -1.42 5.05 -52.06
C ALA A 232 -0.81 3.84 -51.33
N ILE A 233 0.23 3.21 -51.90
CA ILE A 233 0.96 2.11 -51.27
C ILE A 233 1.62 2.57 -49.97
N ASP A 234 2.29 3.74 -49.99
CA ASP A 234 2.91 4.33 -48.79
C ASP A 234 1.89 4.55 -47.66
N SER A 235 0.76 5.18 -48.01
CA SER A 235 -0.31 5.46 -47.06
C SER A 235 -0.88 4.19 -46.43
N ALA A 236 -1.10 3.13 -47.23
CA ALA A 236 -1.60 1.84 -46.73
C ALA A 236 -0.59 1.14 -45.80
N ASN A 237 0.71 1.23 -46.12
CA ASN A 237 1.78 0.70 -45.27
C ASN A 237 1.84 1.45 -43.93
N ALA A 238 1.85 2.78 -43.95
CA ALA A 238 1.91 3.61 -42.75
C ALA A 238 0.70 3.40 -41.81
N LEU A 239 -0.50 3.25 -42.39
CA LEU A 239 -1.71 2.93 -41.63
C LEU A 239 -1.64 1.55 -40.96
N THR A 240 -1.10 0.56 -41.66
CA THR A 240 -0.94 -0.81 -41.14
C THR A 240 0.05 -0.83 -39.98
N GLU A 241 1.18 -0.14 -40.11
CA GLU A 241 2.19 -0.02 -39.05
C GLU A 241 1.64 0.66 -37.80
N THR A 242 0.93 1.78 -37.98
CA THR A 242 0.33 2.54 -36.87
C THR A 242 -0.66 1.69 -36.07
N ARG A 243 -1.51 0.91 -36.74
CA ARG A 243 -2.46 0.01 -36.07
C ARG A 243 -1.76 -1.08 -35.27
N SER A 244 -0.75 -1.72 -35.85
CA SER A 244 0.05 -2.73 -35.17
C SER A 244 0.76 -2.16 -33.93
N ALA A 245 1.22 -0.91 -33.99
CA ALA A 245 1.78 -0.22 -32.84
C ALA A 245 0.71 0.04 -31.75
N LEU A 246 -0.48 0.51 -32.12
CA LEU A 246 -1.59 0.73 -31.19
C LEU A 246 -2.04 -0.56 -30.49
N ASP A 247 -2.17 -1.67 -31.22
CA ASP A 247 -2.54 -2.97 -30.64
C ASP A 247 -1.49 -3.46 -29.64
N ARG A 248 -0.20 -3.28 -29.95
CA ARG A 248 0.90 -3.61 -29.01
C ARG A 248 0.84 -2.75 -27.76
N LEU A 249 0.60 -1.45 -27.89
CA LEU A 249 0.46 -0.53 -26.76
C LEU A 249 -0.77 -0.86 -25.91
N GLY A 250 -1.90 -1.22 -26.52
CA GLY A 250 -3.12 -1.64 -25.82
C GLY A 250 -2.86 -2.84 -24.91
N ARG A 251 -2.26 -3.91 -25.46
CA ARG A 251 -1.90 -5.11 -24.69
C ARG A 251 -0.90 -4.82 -23.56
N ALA A 252 0.10 -3.98 -23.83
CA ALA A 252 1.06 -3.58 -22.80
C ALA A 252 0.39 -2.80 -21.66
N ASN A 253 -0.53 -1.89 -21.99
CA ASN A 253 -1.30 -1.13 -21.00
C ASN A 253 -2.24 -2.00 -20.18
N GLU A 254 -2.89 -3.01 -20.77
CA GLU A 254 -3.70 -3.98 -20.03
C GLU A 254 -2.86 -4.73 -18.99
N ILE A 255 -1.68 -5.24 -19.39
CA ILE A 255 -0.75 -5.92 -18.48
C ILE A 255 -0.30 -4.99 -17.33
N ILE A 256 -0.03 -3.71 -17.62
CA ILE A 256 0.36 -2.73 -16.61
C ILE A 256 -0.80 -2.48 -15.64
N ARG A 257 -2.03 -2.28 -16.14
CA ARG A 257 -3.22 -2.05 -15.30
C ARG A 257 -3.48 -3.21 -14.34
N ASP A 258 -3.40 -4.44 -14.82
CA ASP A 258 -3.63 -5.63 -14.00
C ASP A 258 -2.60 -5.74 -12.86
N ARG A 259 -1.35 -5.35 -13.12
CA ARG A 259 -0.28 -5.36 -12.10
C ARG A 259 -0.41 -4.20 -11.11
N SER A 260 -0.79 -3.00 -11.56
CA SER A 260 -0.93 -1.82 -10.70
C SER A 260 -2.07 -1.99 -9.68
N ALA A 261 -3.20 -2.59 -10.06
CA ALA A 261 -4.34 -2.79 -9.16
C ALA A 261 -4.04 -3.71 -7.95
N VAL A 262 -3.01 -4.55 -8.06
CA VAL A 262 -2.52 -5.40 -6.96
C VAL A 262 -1.59 -4.63 -6.03
N ILE A 263 -0.78 -3.71 -6.57
CA ILE A 263 0.16 -2.89 -5.80
C ILE A 263 -0.59 -1.81 -5.01
N GLU A 264 -1.58 -1.16 -5.61
CA GLU A 264 -2.37 -0.11 -4.95
C GLU A 264 -3.14 -0.64 -3.74
N ARG A 265 -3.84 -1.78 -3.88
CA ARG A 265 -4.53 -2.41 -2.74
C ARG A 265 -3.60 -2.72 -1.56
N ALA A 266 -2.38 -3.18 -1.84
CA ALA A 266 -1.40 -3.45 -0.77
C ALA A 266 -0.86 -2.17 -0.12
N SER A 267 -0.79 -1.06 -0.86
CA SER A 267 -0.36 0.24 -0.34
C SER A 267 -1.44 0.89 0.53
N ASP A 268 -2.70 0.88 0.09
CA ASP A 268 -3.82 1.48 0.83
C ASP A 268 -4.01 0.84 2.21
N VAL A 269 -3.83 -0.49 2.29
CA VAL A 269 -3.87 -1.21 3.56
C VAL A 269 -2.74 -0.77 4.48
N HIS A 270 -1.53 -0.56 3.94
CA HIS A 270 -0.40 -0.08 4.75
C HIS A 270 -0.67 1.32 5.30
N ASP A 271 -1.16 2.23 4.48
CA ASP A 271 -1.46 3.61 4.89
C ASP A 271 -2.57 3.63 5.95
N ARG A 272 -3.62 2.83 5.78
CA ARG A 272 -4.70 2.70 6.77
C ARG A 272 -4.21 2.11 8.10
N LEU A 273 -3.35 1.08 8.04
CA LEU A 273 -2.73 0.51 9.24
C LEU A 273 -1.78 1.50 9.93
N ALA A 274 -1.00 2.27 9.18
CA ALA A 274 -0.13 3.31 9.72
C ALA A 274 -0.93 4.44 10.38
N GLU A 275 -2.05 4.86 9.78
CA GLU A 275 -2.95 5.85 10.36
C GLU A 275 -3.56 5.39 11.69
N LEU A 276 -3.91 4.09 11.81
CA LEU A 276 -4.36 3.52 13.08
C LEU A 276 -3.29 3.64 14.17
N VAL A 277 -2.03 3.37 13.85
CA VAL A 277 -0.92 3.56 14.80
C VAL A 277 -0.80 5.03 15.23
N LEU A 278 -0.86 5.96 14.27
CA LEU A 278 -0.72 7.39 14.55
C LEU A 278 -1.87 7.96 15.39
N ARG A 279 -3.08 7.41 15.26
CA ARG A 279 -4.25 7.78 16.08
C ARG A 279 -4.26 7.15 17.47
N GLY A 280 -3.29 6.27 17.78
CA GLY A 280 -3.25 5.55 19.05
C GLY A 280 -4.17 4.33 19.11
N GLY A 281 -4.53 3.77 17.95
CA GLY A 281 -5.31 2.55 17.85
C GLY A 281 -4.66 1.36 18.56
N GLY A 282 -5.49 0.46 19.06
CA GLY A 282 -5.09 -0.80 19.68
C GLY A 282 -4.97 -1.95 18.70
N VAL A 283 -4.55 -3.10 19.23
CA VAL A 283 -4.42 -4.35 18.47
C VAL A 283 -5.76 -4.79 17.87
N HIS A 284 -6.87 -4.55 18.57
CA HIS A 284 -8.21 -4.86 18.08
C HIS A 284 -8.62 -3.98 16.88
N ASP A 285 -8.15 -2.73 16.81
CA ASP A 285 -8.45 -1.84 15.68
C ASP A 285 -7.73 -2.32 14.42
N VAL A 286 -6.48 -2.81 14.56
CA VAL A 286 -5.74 -3.45 13.48
C VAL A 286 -6.46 -4.71 13.00
N ALA A 287 -6.87 -5.59 13.91
CA ALA A 287 -7.60 -6.81 13.57
C ALA A 287 -8.92 -6.51 12.84
N ALA A 288 -9.68 -5.50 13.29
CA ALA A 288 -10.92 -5.06 12.65
C ALA A 288 -10.68 -4.51 11.23
N ALA A 289 -9.68 -3.63 11.06
CA ALA A 289 -9.38 -3.06 9.75
C ALA A 289 -8.94 -4.12 8.73
N VAL A 290 -8.20 -5.13 9.17
CA VAL A 290 -7.77 -6.23 8.30
C VAL A 290 -8.94 -7.18 8.02
N SER A 291 -9.83 -7.39 8.98
CA SER A 291 -11.06 -8.17 8.78
C SER A 291 -11.93 -7.59 7.67
N GLU A 292 -12.08 -6.26 7.62
CA GLU A 292 -12.80 -5.56 6.54
C GLU A 292 -12.15 -5.75 5.17
N VAL A 293 -10.82 -5.78 5.11
CA VAL A 293 -10.07 -5.89 3.85
C VAL A 293 -10.08 -7.32 3.32
N LEU A 294 -9.95 -8.30 4.21
CA LEU A 294 -9.85 -9.72 3.86
C LEU A 294 -11.22 -10.42 3.77
N ASP A 295 -12.32 -9.70 4.01
CA ASP A 295 -13.69 -10.25 4.07
C ASP A 295 -13.76 -11.50 4.96
N GLY A 296 -13.21 -11.41 6.16
CA GLY A 296 -13.10 -12.53 7.09
C GLY A 296 -12.78 -12.07 8.52
N THR A 297 -12.94 -12.97 9.49
CA THR A 297 -12.70 -12.62 10.90
C THR A 297 -11.23 -12.79 11.25
N VAL A 298 -10.56 -11.67 11.54
CA VAL A 298 -9.19 -11.64 12.06
C VAL A 298 -9.22 -11.36 13.56
N GLU A 299 -8.54 -12.20 14.34
CA GLU A 299 -8.43 -12.06 15.79
C GLU A 299 -6.96 -12.04 16.22
N PHE A 300 -6.64 -11.23 17.23
CA PHE A 300 -5.37 -11.34 17.93
C PHE A 300 -5.47 -12.34 19.07
N THR A 301 -4.52 -13.27 19.13
CA THR A 301 -4.38 -14.23 20.23
C THR A 301 -3.07 -13.99 20.96
N GLU A 302 -3.14 -13.93 22.29
CA GLU A 302 -1.96 -13.88 23.16
C GLU A 302 -1.11 -15.17 23.04
N PRO A 303 0.16 -15.15 23.51
CA PRO A 303 1.02 -16.33 23.51
C PRO A 303 0.35 -17.51 24.24
N GLY A 304 0.16 -18.62 23.51
CA GLY A 304 -0.52 -19.83 24.01
C GLY A 304 -1.99 -19.98 23.62
N GLY A 305 -2.60 -18.95 23.02
CA GLY A 305 -3.98 -19.00 22.48
C GLY A 305 -4.10 -19.69 21.12
N THR A 306 -2.99 -19.95 20.44
CA THR A 306 -2.92 -20.63 19.13
C THR A 306 -2.04 -21.88 19.20
N PRO A 307 -2.26 -22.88 18.32
CA PRO A 307 -1.43 -24.08 18.27
C PRO A 307 0.06 -23.73 18.12
N PRO A 308 0.94 -24.16 19.04
CA PRO A 308 2.35 -23.74 19.06
C PRO A 308 3.07 -24.00 17.74
N MET A 309 2.80 -25.13 17.10
CA MET A 309 3.40 -25.51 15.82
C MET A 309 3.07 -24.52 14.69
N ALA A 310 1.86 -23.98 14.65
CA ALA A 310 1.45 -23.04 13.59
C ALA A 310 2.13 -21.68 13.77
N VAL A 311 2.20 -21.18 15.01
CA VAL A 311 2.85 -19.91 15.32
C VAL A 311 4.36 -20.00 15.12
N GLU A 312 4.96 -21.13 15.50
CA GLU A 312 6.39 -21.36 15.35
C GLU A 312 6.81 -21.51 13.88
N ALA A 313 6.00 -22.19 13.06
CA ALA A 313 6.19 -22.23 11.61
C ALA A 313 6.07 -20.83 10.97
N ALA A 314 5.01 -20.07 11.30
CA ALA A 314 4.84 -18.71 10.81
C ALA A 314 6.01 -17.79 11.18
N ARG A 315 6.52 -17.95 12.41
CA ARG A 315 7.65 -17.18 12.91
C ARG A 315 8.97 -17.57 12.23
N ALA A 316 9.20 -18.86 12.00
CA ALA A 316 10.43 -19.36 11.38
C ALA A 316 10.51 -18.96 9.90
N ASP A 317 9.40 -19.08 9.19
CA ASP A 317 9.32 -18.75 7.77
C ASP A 317 9.17 -17.24 7.52
N GLY A 318 8.72 -16.47 8.52
CA GLY A 318 8.42 -15.04 8.38
C GLY A 318 7.15 -14.78 7.56
N HIS A 319 6.31 -15.79 7.38
CA HIS A 319 5.13 -15.78 6.53
C HIS A 319 3.89 -16.25 7.29
N ALA A 320 2.70 -15.86 6.83
CA ALA A 320 1.48 -16.44 7.34
C ALA A 320 1.38 -17.90 6.87
N VAL A 321 1.03 -18.81 7.79
CA VAL A 321 0.93 -20.25 7.50
C VAL A 321 -0.49 -20.72 7.69
N ARG A 322 -0.90 -21.67 6.85
CA ARG A 322 -2.21 -22.31 6.96
C ARG A 322 -2.20 -23.37 8.06
N HIS A 323 -3.23 -23.36 8.90
CA HIS A 323 -3.50 -24.38 9.91
C HIS A 323 -4.97 -24.79 9.88
N GLY A 324 -5.28 -25.92 9.25
CA GLY A 324 -6.67 -26.33 8.99
C GLY A 324 -7.33 -25.40 7.97
N ASP A 325 -8.42 -24.74 8.37
CA ASP A 325 -9.12 -23.73 7.56
C ASP A 325 -8.73 -22.30 7.96
N ASP A 326 -7.79 -22.13 8.90
CA ASP A 326 -7.36 -20.82 9.39
C ASP A 326 -5.96 -20.46 8.86
N TRP A 327 -5.65 -19.16 8.86
CA TRP A 327 -4.32 -18.64 8.58
C TRP A 327 -3.74 -17.92 9.80
N VAL A 328 -2.49 -18.22 10.10
CA VAL A 328 -1.80 -17.73 11.30
C VAL A 328 -0.59 -16.92 10.88
N ALA A 329 -0.52 -15.66 11.32
CA ALA A 329 0.66 -14.81 11.20
C ALA A 329 1.23 -14.50 12.59
N ALA A 330 2.52 -14.78 12.78
CA ALA A 330 3.18 -14.56 14.06
C ALA A 330 3.40 -13.07 14.34
N VAL A 331 2.99 -12.62 15.53
CA VAL A 331 3.29 -11.27 16.03
C VAL A 331 4.51 -11.39 16.95
N ALA A 332 5.68 -11.08 16.41
CA ALA A 332 6.95 -11.18 17.10
C ALA A 332 7.79 -9.90 16.96
N ALA A 333 8.62 -9.61 17.97
CA ALA A 333 9.59 -8.51 17.95
C ALA A 333 10.92 -8.98 18.56
N GLY A 334 12.04 -8.77 17.87
CA GLY A 334 13.37 -9.11 18.39
C GLY A 334 13.59 -10.59 18.76
N GLY A 335 12.80 -11.50 18.18
CA GLY A 335 12.84 -12.93 18.54
C GLY A 335 12.00 -13.30 19.77
N GLU A 336 11.22 -12.39 20.34
CA GLU A 336 10.18 -12.65 21.34
C GLU A 336 8.82 -12.79 20.65
N LEU A 337 8.03 -13.78 21.06
CA LEU A 337 6.66 -13.96 20.57
C LEU A 337 5.71 -13.12 21.44
N LEU A 338 5.03 -12.16 20.83
CA LEU A 338 4.05 -11.30 21.50
C LEU A 338 2.61 -11.80 21.31
N GLY A 339 2.37 -12.63 20.30
CA GLY A 339 1.07 -13.26 20.02
C GLY A 339 0.98 -13.72 18.56
N ALA A 340 -0.24 -13.86 18.05
CA ALA A 340 -0.50 -14.15 16.65
C ALA A 340 -1.77 -13.45 16.16
N LEU A 341 -1.83 -13.11 14.87
CA LEU A 341 -3.08 -12.79 14.18
C LEU A 341 -3.59 -14.05 13.49
N VAL A 342 -4.87 -14.33 13.66
CA VAL A 342 -5.52 -15.52 13.10
C VAL A 342 -6.71 -15.09 12.25
N LEU A 343 -6.66 -15.40 10.95
CA LEU A 343 -7.80 -15.28 10.04
C LEU A 343 -8.58 -16.60 10.04
N ARG A 344 -9.86 -16.54 10.40
CA ARG A 344 -10.72 -17.73 10.56
C ARG A 344 -11.47 -18.11 9.29
N GLY A 345 -11.59 -19.42 9.04
CA GLY A 345 -12.52 -19.97 8.05
C GLY A 345 -12.21 -19.62 6.59
N HIS A 346 -10.93 -19.47 6.26
CA HIS A 346 -10.45 -19.08 4.94
C HIS A 346 -9.50 -20.16 4.36
N PRO A 347 -10.03 -21.19 3.65
CA PRO A 347 -9.23 -22.34 3.20
C PRO A 347 -8.26 -22.01 2.06
N GLY A 348 -8.43 -20.88 1.37
CA GLY A 348 -7.53 -20.39 0.34
C GLY A 348 -7.37 -18.88 0.44
N LEU A 349 -6.14 -18.43 0.67
CA LEU A 349 -5.79 -17.01 0.74
C LEU A 349 -4.86 -16.69 -0.42
N ASP A 350 -5.14 -15.64 -1.18
CA ASP A 350 -4.27 -15.25 -2.27
C ASP A 350 -2.94 -14.65 -1.74
N PRO A 351 -1.86 -14.58 -2.54
CA PRO A 351 -0.58 -14.06 -2.07
C PRO A 351 -0.60 -12.58 -1.64
N VAL A 352 -1.57 -11.80 -2.10
CA VAL A 352 -1.76 -10.39 -1.73
C VAL A 352 -2.39 -10.31 -0.34
N ASP A 353 -3.44 -11.08 -0.12
CA ASP A 353 -4.16 -11.18 1.14
C ASP A 353 -3.30 -11.81 2.25
N GLN A 354 -2.48 -12.80 1.89
CA GLN A 354 -1.46 -13.35 2.79
C GLN A 354 -0.47 -12.26 3.24
N ARG A 355 0.03 -11.45 2.31
CA ARG A 355 0.92 -10.32 2.64
C ARG A 355 0.22 -9.24 3.46
N THR A 356 -1.08 -9.03 3.26
CA THR A 356 -1.89 -8.11 4.07
C THR A 356 -1.93 -8.58 5.53
N LEU A 357 -2.18 -9.87 5.77
CA LEU A 357 -2.15 -10.46 7.12
C LEU A 357 -0.76 -10.39 7.76
N GLU A 358 0.31 -10.66 6.99
CA GLU A 358 1.70 -10.55 7.45
C GLU A 358 2.08 -9.11 7.83
N ARG A 359 1.71 -8.12 7.02
CA ARG A 359 1.92 -6.69 7.31
C ARG A 359 1.16 -6.26 8.56
N ALA A 360 -0.08 -6.71 8.72
CA ALA A 360 -0.86 -6.47 9.92
C ALA A 360 -0.19 -7.03 11.17
N ALA A 361 0.39 -8.24 11.09
CA ALA A 361 1.12 -8.83 12.19
C ALA A 361 2.36 -7.99 12.57
N MET A 362 3.09 -7.49 11.58
CA MET A 362 4.23 -6.58 11.80
C MET A 362 3.81 -5.26 12.47
N VAL A 363 2.73 -4.63 12.00
CA VAL A 363 2.18 -3.41 12.61
C VAL A 363 1.73 -3.68 14.04
N THR A 364 1.10 -4.83 14.28
CA THR A 364 0.69 -5.26 15.63
C THR A 364 1.90 -5.45 16.55
N SER A 365 3.01 -6.02 16.05
CA SER A 365 4.26 -6.14 16.80
C SER A 365 4.79 -4.76 17.23
N LEU A 366 4.78 -3.78 16.31
CA LEU A 366 5.23 -2.42 16.59
C LEU A 366 4.34 -1.75 17.65
N LEU A 367 3.02 -1.91 17.57
CA LEU A 367 2.08 -1.38 18.56
C LEU A 367 2.30 -1.97 19.94
N LEU A 368 2.46 -3.28 20.05
CA LEU A 368 2.72 -3.96 21.32
C LEU A 368 4.07 -3.55 21.91
N LEU A 369 5.11 -3.45 21.07
CA LEU A 369 6.43 -2.99 21.52
C LEU A 369 6.37 -1.55 22.02
N ALA A 370 5.73 -0.64 21.29
CA ALA A 370 5.57 0.75 21.69
C ALA A 370 4.80 0.89 23.01
N ARG A 371 3.71 0.13 23.19
CA ARG A 371 2.95 0.10 24.46
C ARG A 371 3.79 -0.43 25.61
N ARG A 372 4.56 -1.50 25.40
CA ARG A 372 5.45 -2.06 26.41
C ARG A 372 6.53 -1.05 26.81
N SER A 373 7.21 -0.44 25.84
CA SER A 373 8.24 0.58 26.11
C SER A 373 7.67 1.81 26.82
N ALA A 374 6.46 2.25 26.47
CA ALA A 374 5.78 3.34 27.15
C ALA A 374 5.48 2.99 28.62
N SER A 375 4.93 1.78 28.86
CA SER A 375 4.65 1.29 30.22
C SER A 375 5.94 1.17 31.06
N GLU A 376 7.01 0.58 30.50
CA GLU A 376 8.31 0.47 31.18
C GLU A 376 8.92 1.84 31.49
N ALA A 377 8.80 2.81 30.58
CA ALA A 377 9.25 4.18 30.82
C ALA A 377 8.43 4.87 31.92
N GLU A 378 7.10 4.71 31.91
CA GLU A 378 6.22 5.25 32.94
C GLU A 378 6.53 4.66 34.32
N GLN A 379 6.76 3.34 34.42
CA GLN A 379 7.18 2.70 35.67
C GLN A 379 8.54 3.21 36.16
N ARG A 380 9.48 3.49 35.24
CA ARG A 380 10.77 4.10 35.60
C ARG A 380 10.58 5.48 36.21
N VAL A 381 9.72 6.31 35.61
CA VAL A 381 9.40 7.65 36.12
C VAL A 381 8.69 7.58 37.48
N ARG A 382 7.81 6.59 37.71
CA ARG A 382 7.21 6.33 39.04
C ARG A 382 8.27 5.96 40.08
N GLY A 383 9.20 5.08 39.72
CA GLY A 383 10.30 4.68 40.59
C GLY A 383 11.20 5.85 40.98
N GLU A 384 11.61 6.67 40.01
CA GLU A 384 12.41 7.88 40.25
C GLU A 384 11.71 8.88 41.17
N LEU A 385 10.39 9.04 41.06
CA LEU A 385 9.63 9.89 41.98
C LEU A 385 9.64 9.33 43.42
N LEU A 386 9.51 8.02 43.59
CA LEU A 386 9.57 7.41 44.91
C LEU A 386 10.99 7.46 45.50
N ASP A 387 12.02 7.25 44.69
CA ASP A 387 13.41 7.42 45.11
C ASP A 387 13.69 8.87 45.53
N ASP A 388 13.17 9.85 44.78
CA ASP A 388 13.26 11.27 45.16
C ASP A 388 12.62 11.54 46.53
N LEU A 389 11.45 10.95 46.82
CA LEU A 389 10.78 11.04 48.12
C LEU A 389 11.56 10.35 49.25
N LEU A 390 12.32 9.30 48.95
CA LEU A 390 13.11 8.55 49.94
C LEU A 390 14.46 9.22 50.24
N ASP A 391 15.10 9.84 49.23
CA ASP A 391 16.46 10.35 49.34
C ASP A 391 16.56 11.85 49.64
N THR A 392 15.60 12.66 49.17
CA THR A 392 15.77 14.12 49.13
C THR A 392 14.83 14.84 50.10
N ARG A 393 15.40 15.52 51.09
CA ARG A 393 14.64 16.17 52.19
C ARG A 393 14.10 17.56 51.88
N ASP A 394 14.51 18.18 50.76
CA ASP A 394 14.16 19.57 50.40
C ASP A 394 13.74 19.68 48.92
N ARG A 395 12.70 18.96 48.52
CA ARG A 395 12.09 19.11 47.18
C ARG A 395 10.93 20.11 47.23
N ASP A 396 10.78 20.90 46.18
CA ASP A 396 9.66 21.82 46.02
C ASP A 396 8.33 21.03 46.02
N PRO A 397 7.44 21.27 47.01
CA PRO A 397 6.12 20.64 47.08
C PRO A 397 5.27 20.82 45.82
N GLY A 398 5.41 21.95 45.12
CA GLY A 398 4.70 22.22 43.88
C GLY A 398 5.10 21.24 42.78
N LEU A 399 6.41 21.03 42.61
CA LEU A 399 6.97 20.13 41.61
C LEU A 399 6.62 18.66 41.90
N LEU A 400 6.63 18.25 43.18
CA LEU A 400 6.23 16.90 43.57
C LEU A 400 4.76 16.61 43.24
N ARG A 401 3.84 17.56 43.54
CA ARG A 401 2.42 17.41 43.17
C ARG A 401 2.24 17.32 41.66
N GLU A 402 2.92 18.16 40.89
CA GLU A 402 2.81 18.14 39.44
C GLU A 402 3.27 16.80 38.85
N ARG A 403 4.41 16.27 39.32
CA ARG A 403 4.91 14.96 38.90
C ARG A 403 3.98 13.83 39.30
N ALA A 404 3.47 13.84 40.53
CA ALA A 404 2.55 12.82 41.02
C ALA A 404 1.21 12.84 40.27
N ALA A 405 0.66 14.03 40.01
CA ALA A 405 -0.58 14.20 39.25
C ALA A 405 -0.48 13.64 37.82
N ARG A 406 0.66 13.82 37.13
CA ARG A 406 0.93 13.24 35.81
C ARG A 406 0.99 11.70 35.82
N LEU A 407 1.29 11.11 36.97
CA LEU A 407 1.35 9.66 37.18
C LEU A 407 0.06 9.09 37.80
N HIS A 408 -0.96 9.93 37.98
CA HIS A 408 -2.20 9.62 38.67
C HIS A 408 -2.01 9.14 40.11
N ALA A 409 -0.99 9.65 40.80
CA ALA A 409 -0.78 9.45 42.23
C ALA A 409 -1.13 10.74 42.98
N ASP A 410 -1.99 10.65 44.00
CA ASP A 410 -2.37 11.79 44.85
C ASP A 410 -1.51 11.80 46.10
N LEU A 411 -0.56 12.73 46.25
CA LEU A 411 0.30 12.78 47.44
C LEU A 411 -0.32 13.51 48.64
N ASP A 412 -1.52 14.10 48.50
CA ASP A 412 -2.16 14.84 49.58
C ASP A 412 -3.06 13.95 50.45
N GLY A 413 -3.54 12.81 49.92
CA GLY A 413 -4.30 11.80 50.65
C GLY A 413 -3.47 10.91 51.61
N PRO A 414 -4.12 10.05 52.41
CA PRO A 414 -3.45 9.13 53.32
C PRO A 414 -2.76 8.00 52.56
N HIS A 415 -1.49 7.73 52.88
CA HIS A 415 -0.66 6.70 52.24
C HIS A 415 0.03 5.83 53.28
N VAL A 416 0.42 4.63 52.88
CA VAL A 416 1.26 3.74 53.68
C VAL A 416 2.49 3.35 52.87
N VAL A 417 3.66 3.38 53.52
CA VAL A 417 4.90 2.86 52.95
C VAL A 417 5.01 1.38 53.32
N LEU A 418 5.20 0.54 52.31
CA LEU A 418 5.34 -0.90 52.44
C LEU A 418 6.75 -1.30 52.02
N ALA A 419 7.46 -2.01 52.89
CA ALA A 419 8.66 -2.75 52.51
C ALA A 419 8.24 -4.19 52.19
N ALA A 420 8.61 -4.69 51.02
CA ALA A 420 8.29 -6.05 50.56
C ALA A 420 9.58 -6.82 50.22
N ARG A 421 9.66 -8.08 50.66
CA ARG A 421 10.79 -8.95 50.35
C ARG A 421 10.34 -10.39 50.14
N LEU A 422 11.00 -11.05 49.21
CA LEU A 422 10.85 -12.48 48.96
C LEU A 422 11.56 -13.29 50.05
N ASP A 423 10.89 -14.31 50.57
CA ASP A 423 11.47 -15.24 51.53
C ASP A 423 12.04 -16.48 50.83
N ILE A 424 13.06 -16.26 50.00
CA ILE A 424 13.71 -17.34 49.25
C ILE A 424 15.08 -17.64 49.86
N VAL A 425 15.42 -18.92 49.96
CA VAL A 425 16.81 -19.39 50.08
C VAL A 425 17.30 -19.67 48.65
N ALA A 426 17.83 -18.66 47.97
CA ALA A 426 18.26 -18.82 46.57
C ALA A 426 19.49 -19.73 46.48
N ALA A 427 19.50 -20.69 45.55
CA ALA A 427 20.62 -21.63 45.37
C ALA A 427 21.81 -20.96 44.65
N ASP A 428 21.55 -19.95 43.82
CA ASP A 428 22.57 -19.14 43.13
C ASP A 428 22.14 -17.67 42.93
N ALA A 429 23.11 -16.82 42.58
CA ALA A 429 22.92 -15.38 42.37
C ALA A 429 22.04 -15.03 41.15
N GLY A 430 21.98 -15.90 40.14
CA GLY A 430 21.15 -15.71 38.94
C GLY A 430 19.66 -15.95 39.23
N GLN A 431 19.35 -16.97 40.01
CA GLN A 431 18.00 -17.24 40.52
C GLN A 431 17.52 -16.12 41.44
N GLU A 432 18.39 -15.60 42.31
CA GLU A 432 18.07 -14.47 43.18
C GLU A 432 17.75 -13.20 42.37
N ALA A 433 18.59 -12.86 41.38
CA ALA A 433 18.34 -11.72 40.50
C ALA A 433 17.05 -11.90 39.67
N GLY A 434 16.76 -13.12 39.21
CA GLY A 434 15.51 -13.45 38.52
C GLY A 434 14.28 -13.25 39.40
N ALA A 435 14.33 -13.71 40.65
CA ALA A 435 13.24 -13.58 41.60
C ALA A 435 12.99 -12.11 41.99
N ARG A 436 14.05 -11.33 42.22
CA ARG A 436 13.95 -9.88 42.48
C ARG A 436 13.30 -9.14 41.32
N ARG A 437 13.62 -9.48 40.06
CA ARG A 437 12.95 -8.89 38.89
C ARG A 437 11.47 -9.22 38.83
N ARG A 438 11.07 -10.45 39.17
CA ARG A 438 9.64 -10.85 39.24
C ARG A 438 8.90 -10.07 40.32
N LEU A 439 9.47 -9.96 41.51
CA LEU A 439 8.89 -9.16 42.60
C LEU A 439 8.75 -7.69 42.21
N TRP A 440 9.79 -7.09 41.64
CA TRP A 440 9.74 -5.70 41.19
C TRP A 440 8.66 -5.47 40.13
N SER A 441 8.53 -6.36 39.15
CA SER A 441 7.49 -6.29 38.13
C SER A 441 6.08 -6.37 38.74
N ALA A 442 5.85 -7.33 39.63
CA ALA A 442 4.58 -7.50 40.33
C ALA A 442 4.23 -6.29 41.22
N ALA A 443 5.21 -5.77 41.97
CA ALA A 443 5.04 -4.61 42.83
C ALA A 443 4.76 -3.33 42.03
N SER A 444 5.46 -3.11 40.91
CA SER A 444 5.24 -1.95 40.04
C SER A 444 3.85 -1.98 39.41
N HIS A 445 3.40 -3.15 38.95
CA HIS A 445 2.05 -3.33 38.43
C HIS A 445 0.97 -3.10 39.50
N LEU A 446 1.16 -3.66 40.70
CA LEU A 446 0.24 -3.47 41.82
C LEU A 446 0.14 -2.00 42.24
N ALA A 447 1.28 -1.31 42.33
CA ALA A 447 1.29 0.12 42.67
C ALA A 447 0.55 0.93 41.61
N ALA A 448 0.84 0.72 40.33
CA ALA A 448 0.19 1.47 39.24
C ALA A 448 -1.34 1.26 39.21
N THR A 449 -1.83 0.02 39.41
CA THR A 449 -3.27 -0.27 39.46
C THR A 449 -3.97 0.30 40.69
N ARG A 450 -3.22 0.60 41.75
CA ARG A 450 -3.70 1.23 42.99
C ARG A 450 -3.37 2.72 43.07
N HIS A 451 -2.98 3.36 41.96
CA HIS A 451 -2.61 4.79 41.95
C HIS A 451 -1.46 5.14 42.91
N GLY A 452 -0.58 4.17 43.20
CA GLY A 452 0.59 4.31 44.05
C GLY A 452 1.91 4.32 43.28
N LEU A 453 3.02 4.29 44.03
CA LEU A 453 4.39 4.26 43.51
C LEU A 453 5.13 3.00 43.98
N ALA A 454 6.13 2.54 43.22
CA ALA A 454 7.01 1.45 43.62
C ALA A 454 8.44 1.68 43.13
N ALA A 455 9.43 1.25 43.92
CA ALA A 455 10.85 1.32 43.60
C ALA A 455 11.60 0.09 44.14
N ALA A 456 12.72 -0.27 43.50
CA ALA A 456 13.57 -1.36 43.98
C ALA A 456 14.58 -0.81 45.00
N ARG A 457 14.63 -1.39 46.21
CA ARG A 457 15.48 -0.88 47.29
C ARG A 457 15.93 -1.99 48.23
N ASP A 458 17.18 -1.94 48.70
CA ASP A 458 17.77 -2.87 49.68
C ASP A 458 17.54 -4.36 49.38
N GLY A 459 17.59 -4.77 48.11
CA GLY A 459 17.35 -6.15 47.70
C GLY A 459 15.89 -6.63 47.84
N GLY A 460 14.96 -5.72 48.15
CA GLY A 460 13.51 -5.91 48.11
C GLY A 460 12.83 -4.84 47.24
N THR A 461 11.57 -4.55 47.53
CA THR A 461 10.80 -3.51 46.83
C THR A 461 10.09 -2.64 47.87
N VAL A 462 10.07 -1.34 47.63
CA VAL A 462 9.29 -0.39 48.43
C VAL A 462 8.08 0.03 47.61
N LEU A 463 6.90 0.04 48.25
CA LEU A 463 5.67 0.54 47.66
C LEU A 463 5.12 1.69 48.51
N LEU A 464 4.59 2.71 47.85
CA LEU A 464 3.80 3.76 48.46
C LEU A 464 2.38 3.63 47.93
N LEU A 465 1.45 3.16 48.76
CA LEU A 465 0.07 2.89 48.34
C LEU A 465 -0.92 3.79 49.10
N PRO A 466 -1.98 4.29 48.44
CA PRO A 466 -3.03 5.04 49.12
C PRO A 466 -3.80 4.12 50.08
N LEU A 467 -4.17 4.68 51.23
CA LEU A 467 -4.97 4.00 52.24
C LEU A 467 -6.46 4.28 52.00
N GLY A 468 -7.23 3.23 51.71
CA GLY A 468 -8.67 3.34 51.48
C GLY A 468 -9.46 3.68 52.75
N PRO A 469 -10.67 4.24 52.62
CA PRO A 469 -11.54 4.52 53.77
C PRO A 469 -11.87 3.22 54.54
N GLY A 470 -11.48 3.16 55.82
CA GLY A 470 -11.70 1.99 56.68
C GLY A 470 -10.66 0.87 56.56
N ASP A 471 -9.69 0.99 55.64
CA ASP A 471 -8.50 0.12 55.63
C ASP A 471 -7.50 0.61 56.70
N THR A 472 -6.80 -0.33 57.33
CA THR A 472 -5.66 -0.09 58.23
C THR A 472 -4.35 -0.45 57.53
N ALA A 473 -3.22 0.07 58.04
CA ALA A 473 -1.89 -0.30 57.54
C ALA A 473 -1.68 -1.82 57.58
N THR A 474 -2.11 -2.47 58.67
CA THR A 474 -2.10 -3.94 58.80
C THR A 474 -2.87 -4.65 57.70
N THR A 475 -4.12 -4.25 57.45
CA THR A 475 -4.95 -4.91 56.42
C THR A 475 -4.38 -4.73 55.03
N LEU A 476 -3.79 -3.56 54.75
CA LEU A 476 -3.13 -3.28 53.48
C LEU A 476 -1.86 -4.12 53.33
N ALA A 477 -1.02 -4.22 54.36
CA ALA A 477 0.19 -5.05 54.35
C ALA A 477 -0.12 -6.53 54.05
N ARG A 478 -1.10 -7.11 54.75
CA ARG A 478 -1.52 -8.52 54.56
C ARG A 478 -2.07 -8.77 53.16
N ARG A 479 -2.88 -7.83 52.65
CA ARG A 479 -3.42 -7.90 51.29
C ARG A 479 -2.29 -7.87 50.26
N THR A 480 -1.37 -6.93 50.39
CA THR A 480 -0.20 -6.80 49.50
C THR A 480 0.70 -8.04 49.54
N ALA A 481 1.00 -8.59 50.72
CA ALA A 481 1.77 -9.83 50.86
C ALA A 481 1.15 -10.98 50.07
N LYS A 482 -0.18 -11.17 50.21
CA LYS A 482 -0.93 -12.22 49.50
C LYS A 482 -0.97 -12.00 47.99
N GLU A 483 -1.24 -10.77 47.55
CA GLU A 483 -1.32 -10.42 46.12
C GLU A 483 0.04 -10.60 45.43
N LEU A 484 1.12 -10.05 46.02
CA LEU A 484 2.47 -10.22 45.49
C LEU A 484 2.91 -11.67 45.52
N GLY A 485 2.63 -12.40 46.60
CA GLY A 485 2.98 -13.81 46.71
C GLY A 485 2.28 -14.69 45.68
N THR A 486 1.02 -14.37 45.35
CA THR A 486 0.28 -15.05 44.28
C THR A 486 0.89 -14.74 42.90
N ALA A 487 1.24 -13.48 42.65
CA ALA A 487 1.80 -13.04 41.36
C ALA A 487 3.19 -13.65 41.08
N VAL A 488 4.03 -13.79 42.11
CA VAL A 488 5.39 -14.33 41.97
C VAL A 488 5.50 -15.83 42.28
N GLN A 489 4.40 -16.46 42.72
CA GLN A 489 4.30 -17.85 43.16
C GLN A 489 5.28 -18.23 44.29
N GLU A 490 5.59 -17.28 45.17
CA GLU A 490 6.51 -17.46 46.30
C GLU A 490 6.02 -16.68 47.52
N ALA A 491 6.48 -17.03 48.72
CA ALA A 491 6.16 -16.28 49.92
C ALA A 491 6.80 -14.87 49.89
N VAL A 492 5.98 -13.83 50.09
CA VAL A 492 6.42 -12.43 50.17
C VAL A 492 6.02 -11.88 51.53
N THR A 493 7.01 -11.49 52.34
CA THR A 493 6.76 -10.77 53.59
C THR A 493 6.65 -9.28 53.32
N VAL A 494 5.66 -8.63 53.95
CA VAL A 494 5.43 -7.18 53.81
C VAL A 494 5.32 -6.50 55.17
N GLY A 495 6.19 -5.53 55.42
CA GLY A 495 6.09 -4.66 56.59
C GLY A 495 5.56 -3.28 56.22
N ALA A 496 4.65 -2.74 57.01
CA ALA A 496 4.01 -1.45 56.78
C ALA A 496 4.39 -0.40 57.83
N SER A 497 4.46 0.85 57.39
CA SER A 497 4.52 2.02 58.27
C SER A 497 3.16 2.38 58.86
N ALA A 498 3.15 3.28 59.85
CA ALA A 498 1.96 4.08 60.14
C ALA A 498 1.49 4.87 58.89
N PRO A 499 0.19 5.20 58.78
CA PRO A 499 -0.33 6.06 57.72
C PRO A 499 0.32 7.44 57.74
N LEU A 500 0.60 7.96 56.55
CA LEU A 500 1.17 9.29 56.31
C LEU A 500 0.17 10.15 55.55
N ASP A 501 0.07 11.42 55.93
CA ASP A 501 -0.76 12.41 55.24
C ASP A 501 0.11 13.51 54.63
N ARG A 502 -0.37 14.13 53.54
CA ARG A 502 0.25 15.33 52.91
C ARG A 502 1.73 15.17 52.57
N LEU A 503 2.06 14.09 51.88
CA LEU A 503 3.42 13.74 51.47
C LEU A 503 4.07 14.78 50.56
N ALA A 504 3.28 15.54 49.81
CA ALA A 504 3.81 16.64 49.01
C ALA A 504 4.46 17.74 49.87
N THR A 505 3.94 17.98 51.08
CA THR A 505 4.46 18.99 52.02
C THR A 505 5.46 18.44 53.03
N HIS A 506 5.44 17.12 53.25
CA HIS A 506 6.31 16.41 54.20
C HIS A 506 6.99 15.18 53.58
N PRO A 507 7.77 15.35 52.49
CA PRO A 507 8.42 14.22 51.82
C PRO A 507 9.41 13.49 52.74
N GLU A 508 10.02 14.18 53.71
CA GLU A 508 10.95 13.62 54.69
C GLU A 508 10.36 12.47 55.52
N ALA A 509 9.03 12.43 55.68
CA ALA A 509 8.34 11.40 56.43
C ALA A 509 8.39 10.02 55.73
N VAL A 510 8.53 10.00 54.40
CA VAL A 510 8.55 8.76 53.59
C VAL A 510 9.77 7.90 53.94
N ALA A 511 10.94 8.51 54.13
CA ALA A 511 12.17 7.79 54.49
C ALA A 511 12.08 7.16 55.90
N ALA A 512 11.51 7.89 56.87
CA ALA A 512 11.28 7.38 58.22
C ALA A 512 10.27 6.23 58.23
N ALA A 513 9.18 6.39 57.48
CA ALA A 513 8.16 5.36 57.30
C ALA A 513 8.69 4.11 56.60
N TYR A 514 9.55 4.25 55.58
CA TYR A 514 10.20 3.11 54.95
C TYR A 514 11.06 2.33 55.96
N THR A 515 11.82 3.03 56.81
CA THR A 515 12.62 2.40 57.88
C THR A 515 11.74 1.65 58.87
N GLU A 516 10.58 2.19 59.23
CA GLU A 516 9.59 1.52 60.09
C GLU A 516 9.00 0.27 59.41
N GLY A 517 8.62 0.36 58.14
CA GLY A 517 8.14 -0.77 57.35
C GLY A 517 9.19 -1.89 57.27
N GLN A 518 10.46 -1.54 57.07
CA GLN A 518 11.57 -2.51 57.10
C GLN A 518 11.67 -3.22 58.46
N ARG A 519 11.60 -2.48 59.57
CA ARG A 519 11.63 -3.07 60.92
C ARG A 519 10.46 -4.04 61.14
N CYS A 520 9.27 -3.70 60.69
CA CYS A 520 8.10 -4.58 60.75
C CYS A 520 8.30 -5.85 59.91
N LEU A 521 8.87 -5.71 58.72
CA LEU A 521 9.20 -6.84 57.85
C LEU A 521 10.22 -7.78 58.52
N GLU A 522 11.30 -7.24 59.10
CA GLU A 522 12.28 -8.10 59.78
C GLU A 522 11.75 -8.71 61.07
N ALA A 523 10.85 -8.02 61.78
CA ALA A 523 10.14 -8.59 62.93
C ALA A 523 9.28 -9.80 62.53
N LEU A 524 8.55 -9.73 61.41
CA LEU A 524 7.81 -10.90 60.88
C LEU A 524 8.74 -12.09 60.63
N ARG A 525 9.88 -11.85 59.99
CA ARG A 525 10.84 -12.91 59.63
C ARG A 525 11.48 -13.52 60.89
N LEU A 526 11.89 -12.70 61.86
CA LEU A 526 12.45 -13.18 63.13
C LEU A 526 11.44 -13.96 63.98
N LEU A 527 10.15 -13.62 63.89
CA LEU A 527 9.06 -14.33 64.58
C LEU A 527 8.55 -15.55 63.81
N GLY A 528 9.17 -15.93 62.69
CA GLY A 528 8.78 -17.08 61.89
C GLY A 528 7.46 -16.90 61.12
N ARG A 529 7.02 -15.65 60.89
CA ARG A 529 5.81 -15.28 60.14
C ARG A 529 6.13 -14.82 58.72
N ALA A 530 7.08 -15.49 58.07
CA ALA A 530 7.44 -15.22 56.69
C ALA A 530 6.25 -15.46 55.74
N GLY A 531 6.09 -14.62 54.72
CA GLY A 531 4.95 -14.65 53.79
C GLY A 531 3.68 -13.94 54.28
N ASP A 532 3.71 -13.29 55.45
CA ASP A 532 2.61 -12.50 56.02
C ASP A 532 2.85 -10.99 55.88
N GLY A 533 1.83 -10.20 56.20
CA GLY A 533 1.91 -8.74 56.26
C GLY A 533 1.58 -8.16 57.65
N ALA A 534 2.30 -7.14 58.09
CA ALA A 534 2.03 -6.49 59.37
C ALA A 534 2.51 -5.03 59.43
N ALA A 535 1.84 -4.25 60.28
CA ALA A 535 2.27 -2.92 60.71
C ALA A 535 2.73 -2.96 62.18
N ALA A 536 3.30 -1.88 62.69
CA ALA A 536 3.81 -1.81 64.07
C ALA A 536 2.76 -2.21 65.13
N GLU A 537 1.48 -1.91 64.89
CA GLU A 537 0.36 -2.23 65.78
C GLU A 537 0.07 -3.73 65.95
N ASP A 538 0.51 -4.58 65.01
CA ASP A 538 0.37 -6.04 65.09
C ASP A 538 1.33 -6.69 66.11
N PHE A 539 2.34 -5.96 66.59
CA PHE A 539 3.41 -6.50 67.44
C PHE A 539 3.27 -6.13 68.92
N GLY A 540 2.12 -5.59 69.33
CA GLY A 540 1.87 -5.25 70.73
C GLY A 540 2.92 -4.28 71.28
N PHE A 541 3.56 -4.62 72.40
CA PHE A 541 4.61 -3.75 72.97
C PHE A 541 5.85 -3.63 72.08
N LEU A 542 6.19 -4.66 71.29
CA LEU A 542 7.33 -4.61 70.37
C LEU A 542 7.10 -3.54 69.30
N GLY A 543 5.84 -3.25 68.96
CA GLY A 543 5.45 -2.16 68.07
C GLY A 543 6.00 -0.80 68.52
N LEU A 544 6.11 -0.54 69.83
CA LEU A 544 6.71 0.70 70.37
C LEU A 544 8.21 0.83 70.07
N LEU A 545 8.90 -0.28 69.86
CA LEU A 545 10.33 -0.30 69.52
C LEU A 545 10.55 -0.26 68.01
N LEU A 546 9.58 -0.74 67.23
CA LEU A 546 9.64 -0.78 65.77
C LEU A 546 9.25 0.58 65.16
N ALA A 547 8.22 1.24 65.71
CA ALA A 547 7.73 2.54 65.25
C ALA A 547 8.78 3.66 65.35
N GLY A 548 8.78 4.57 64.38
CA GLY A 548 9.71 5.71 64.34
C GLY A 548 9.46 6.73 65.46
N ASP A 549 8.19 7.02 65.73
CA ASP A 549 7.75 7.79 66.88
C ASP A 549 7.12 6.85 67.91
N ARG A 550 7.51 6.97 69.18
CA ARG A 550 7.07 6.03 70.21
C ARG A 550 5.63 6.37 70.59
N ASP A 551 4.65 5.77 69.93
CA ASP A 551 3.21 5.93 70.22
C ASP A 551 2.81 5.28 71.56
N ILE A 552 3.33 5.85 72.65
CA ILE A 552 3.07 5.41 74.02
C ILE A 552 1.58 5.58 74.34
N SER A 553 0.98 6.69 73.92
CA SER A 553 -0.43 6.99 74.19
C SER A 553 -1.36 5.99 73.51
N GLY A 554 -1.16 5.70 72.23
CA GLY A 554 -1.96 4.72 71.51
C GLY A 554 -1.73 3.30 72.02
N PHE A 555 -0.51 2.91 72.40
CA PHE A 555 -0.28 1.62 73.07
C PHE A 555 -1.05 1.50 74.40
N VAL A 556 -1.00 2.53 75.25
CA VAL A 556 -1.77 2.57 76.50
C VAL A 556 -3.27 2.51 76.22
N GLY A 557 -3.76 3.29 75.26
CA GLY A 557 -5.17 3.31 74.84
C GLY A 557 -5.66 1.96 74.34
N ARG A 558 -4.92 1.31 73.44
CA ARG A 558 -5.26 -0.03 72.91
C ARG A 558 -5.19 -1.13 73.98
N THR A 559 -4.24 -1.03 74.91
CA THR A 559 -3.98 -2.09 75.90
C THR A 559 -4.87 -2.00 77.13
N ILE A 560 -5.08 -0.81 77.68
CA ILE A 560 -5.84 -0.61 78.94
C ILE A 560 -6.92 0.49 78.85
N GLY A 561 -7.08 1.15 77.70
CA GLY A 561 -8.00 2.28 77.55
C GLY A 561 -9.47 1.95 77.85
N GLY A 562 -9.90 0.71 77.60
CA GLY A 562 -11.24 0.24 77.99
C GLY A 562 -11.47 0.28 79.51
N VAL A 563 -10.42 0.02 80.29
CA VAL A 563 -10.45 0.10 81.76
C VAL A 563 -10.35 1.55 82.22
N VAL A 564 -9.45 2.34 81.62
CA VAL A 564 -9.32 3.79 81.89
C VAL A 564 -10.64 4.51 81.68
N ALA A 565 -11.26 4.36 80.51
CA ALA A 565 -12.52 5.02 80.18
C ALA A 565 -13.69 4.50 81.03
N TYR A 566 -13.63 3.26 81.52
CA TYR A 566 -14.64 2.74 82.45
C TYR A 566 -14.49 3.37 83.84
N ASP A 567 -13.28 3.46 84.37
CA ASP A 567 -12.99 4.12 85.65
C ASP A 567 -13.40 5.60 85.61
N GLU A 568 -13.04 6.33 84.55
CA GLU A 568 -13.42 7.75 84.37
C GLU A 568 -14.94 7.96 84.32
N ARG A 569 -15.67 7.10 83.58
CA ARG A 569 -17.13 7.24 83.44
C ARG A 569 -17.91 6.80 84.67
N ARG A 570 -17.41 5.83 85.44
CA ARG A 570 -18.15 5.20 86.54
C ARG A 570 -17.60 5.52 87.93
N GLY A 571 -16.49 6.25 88.02
CA GLY A 571 -15.81 6.55 89.28
C GLY A 571 -15.32 5.29 89.99
N THR A 572 -14.84 4.29 89.24
CA THR A 572 -14.33 3.03 89.80
C THR A 572 -12.80 3.03 89.91
N ASP A 573 -12.26 2.05 90.64
CA ASP A 573 -10.81 1.87 90.88
C ASP A 573 -10.28 0.56 90.24
N LEU A 574 -10.69 0.25 89.01
CA LEU A 574 -10.29 -0.98 88.33
C LEU A 574 -8.79 -0.96 87.99
N LEU A 575 -8.24 0.16 87.52
CA LEU A 575 -6.80 0.32 87.25
C LEU A 575 -5.95 0.09 88.51
N ARG A 576 -6.34 0.69 89.64
CA ARG A 576 -5.67 0.48 90.94
C ARG A 576 -5.76 -0.97 91.40
N THR A 577 -6.90 -1.61 91.15
CA THR A 577 -7.08 -3.04 91.46
C THR A 577 -6.17 -3.92 90.61
N LEU A 578 -6.02 -3.59 89.33
CA LEU A 578 -5.18 -4.31 88.38
C LEU A 578 -3.67 -4.16 88.72
N ASP A 579 -3.22 -2.96 89.08
CA ASP A 579 -1.84 -2.70 89.51
C ASP A 579 -1.51 -3.47 90.80
N ALA A 580 -2.40 -3.42 91.80
CA ALA A 580 -2.24 -4.17 93.05
C ALA A 580 -2.31 -5.69 92.85
N TYR A 581 -3.09 -6.16 91.88
CA TYR A 581 -3.17 -7.57 91.51
C TYR A 581 -1.84 -8.08 90.97
N PHE A 582 -1.24 -7.37 90.02
CA PHE A 582 0.07 -7.74 89.48
C PHE A 582 1.19 -7.60 90.51
N ALA A 583 1.21 -6.54 91.32
CA ALA A 583 2.17 -6.38 92.41
C ALA A 583 2.09 -7.51 93.47
N SER A 584 0.90 -8.07 93.65
CA SER A 584 0.65 -9.21 94.55
C SER A 584 0.86 -10.57 93.89
N GLY A 585 1.63 -10.64 92.80
CA GLY A 585 1.90 -11.87 92.06
C GLY A 585 0.62 -12.58 91.60
N MET A 586 -0.37 -11.82 91.14
CA MET A 586 -1.65 -12.31 90.60
C MET A 586 -2.47 -13.17 91.60
N SER A 587 -2.41 -12.84 92.90
CA SER A 587 -3.15 -13.54 93.96
C SER A 587 -4.28 -12.67 94.51
N PRO A 588 -5.57 -13.01 94.25
CA PRO A 588 -6.70 -12.21 94.75
C PRO A 588 -6.73 -12.05 96.28
N ALA A 589 -6.25 -13.05 97.02
CA ALA A 589 -6.16 -13.01 98.48
C ALA A 589 -5.17 -11.92 98.95
N ARG A 590 -3.95 -11.90 98.40
CA ARG A 590 -2.94 -10.89 98.71
C ARG A 590 -3.34 -9.49 98.22
N THR A 591 -4.02 -9.42 97.07
CA THR A 591 -4.55 -8.17 96.53
C THR A 591 -5.62 -7.55 97.43
N LYS A 592 -6.47 -8.37 98.06
CA LYS A 592 -7.45 -7.87 99.03
C LYS A 592 -6.76 -7.13 100.18
N ASP A 593 -5.68 -7.70 100.70
CA ASP A 593 -4.98 -7.15 101.87
C ASP A 593 -4.28 -5.83 101.50
N ALA A 594 -3.68 -5.76 100.30
CA ALA A 594 -3.05 -4.55 99.77
C ALA A 594 -4.04 -3.40 99.46
N LEU A 595 -5.28 -3.74 99.10
CA LEU A 595 -6.32 -2.75 98.77
C LEU A 595 -7.27 -2.46 99.93
N HIS A 596 -7.17 -3.18 101.05
CA HIS A 596 -8.09 -3.15 102.19
C HIS A 596 -9.57 -3.34 101.80
N VAL A 597 -9.84 -4.30 100.91
CA VAL A 597 -11.20 -4.67 100.46
C VAL A 597 -11.48 -6.16 100.66
N HIS A 598 -12.73 -6.59 100.51
CA HIS A 598 -13.06 -8.01 100.56
C HIS A 598 -12.57 -8.76 99.30
N VAL A 599 -12.18 -10.03 99.44
CA VAL A 599 -11.66 -10.85 98.31
C VAL A 599 -12.68 -10.98 97.19
N ASN A 600 -13.98 -11.07 97.53
CA ASN A 600 -15.07 -11.10 96.54
C ASN A 600 -15.13 -9.80 95.72
N THR A 601 -14.81 -8.65 96.32
CA THR A 601 -14.76 -7.37 95.61
C THR A 601 -13.60 -7.34 94.62
N VAL A 602 -12.43 -7.89 94.98
CA VAL A 602 -11.31 -8.06 94.05
C VAL A 602 -11.71 -8.97 92.90
N ALA A 603 -12.31 -10.13 93.18
CA ALA A 603 -12.76 -11.07 92.16
C ALA A 603 -13.77 -10.43 91.18
N GLN A 604 -14.77 -9.70 91.69
CA GLN A 604 -15.75 -8.98 90.87
C GLN A 604 -15.10 -7.90 89.99
N ARG A 605 -14.12 -7.16 90.53
CA ARG A 605 -13.38 -6.14 89.76
C ARG A 605 -12.53 -6.76 88.67
N LEU A 606 -11.84 -7.87 88.95
CA LEU A 606 -11.04 -8.59 87.95
C LEU A 606 -11.91 -9.23 86.85
N GLU A 607 -13.08 -9.75 87.20
CA GLU A 607 -14.06 -10.24 86.23
C GLU A 607 -14.56 -9.12 85.31
N ARG A 608 -14.77 -7.92 85.87
CA ARG A 608 -15.09 -6.73 85.07
C ARG A 608 -13.92 -6.32 84.16
N VAL A 609 -12.68 -6.38 84.64
CA VAL A 609 -11.49 -6.12 83.81
C VAL A 609 -11.41 -7.12 82.66
N GLY A 610 -11.66 -8.41 82.90
CA GLY A 610 -11.71 -9.42 81.84
C GLY A 610 -12.76 -9.12 80.77
N ARG A 611 -13.95 -8.64 81.18
CA ARG A 611 -14.97 -8.18 80.23
C ARG A 611 -14.56 -6.95 79.41
N LEU A 612 -13.65 -6.11 79.92
CA LEU A 612 -13.19 -4.89 79.24
C LEU A 612 -11.95 -5.14 78.37
N LEU A 613 -11.09 -6.09 78.74
CA LEU A 613 -9.80 -6.35 78.07
C LEU A 613 -9.79 -7.60 77.17
N GLY A 614 -10.83 -8.43 77.24
CA GLY A 614 -10.92 -9.71 76.53
C GLY A 614 -10.63 -10.91 77.45
N GLU A 615 -11.10 -12.09 77.05
CA GLU A 615 -10.97 -13.33 77.85
C GLU A 615 -9.51 -13.79 78.00
N ASP A 616 -8.63 -13.36 77.10
CA ASP A 616 -7.20 -13.72 77.03
C ASP A 616 -6.28 -12.75 77.80
N TRP A 617 -6.84 -11.79 78.55
CA TRP A 617 -6.05 -10.76 79.24
C TRP A 617 -5.05 -11.31 80.27
N GLN A 618 -5.23 -12.56 80.72
CA GLN A 618 -4.33 -13.28 81.62
C GLN A 618 -3.32 -14.18 80.90
N SER A 619 -3.25 -14.16 79.57
CA SER A 619 -2.20 -14.87 78.84
C SER A 619 -0.82 -14.24 79.14
N PRO A 620 0.29 -15.01 79.13
CA PRO A 620 1.61 -14.49 79.46
C PRO A 620 2.03 -13.26 78.63
N ALA A 621 1.72 -13.25 77.34
CA ALA A 621 1.98 -12.12 76.44
C ALA A 621 1.15 -10.87 76.83
N ARG A 622 -0.16 -11.02 77.05
CA ARG A 622 -1.04 -9.91 77.42
C ARG A 622 -0.74 -9.34 78.80
N ILE A 623 -0.37 -10.18 79.77
CA ILE A 623 0.03 -9.73 81.11
C ILE A 623 1.21 -8.76 81.02
N LEU A 624 2.23 -9.08 80.23
CA LEU A 624 3.39 -8.21 80.05
C LEU A 624 2.99 -6.84 79.47
N GLU A 625 2.17 -6.85 78.42
CA GLU A 625 1.67 -5.63 77.79
C GLU A 625 0.87 -4.76 78.75
N ILE A 626 -0.05 -5.37 79.49
CA ILE A 626 -0.90 -4.66 80.47
C ILE A 626 -0.05 -4.08 81.60
N GLN A 627 0.91 -4.83 82.14
CA GLN A 627 1.83 -4.32 83.17
C GLN A 627 2.67 -3.15 82.65
N LEU A 628 3.15 -3.22 81.40
CA LEU A 628 3.89 -2.12 80.78
C LEU A 628 2.99 -0.90 80.56
N ALA A 629 1.77 -1.11 80.04
CA ALA A 629 0.79 -0.05 79.82
C ALA A 629 0.39 0.65 81.13
N LEU A 630 0.21 -0.10 82.23
CA LEU A 630 -0.03 0.47 83.57
C LEU A 630 1.13 1.37 84.02
N ARG A 631 2.37 0.94 83.82
CA ARG A 631 3.56 1.76 84.17
C ARG A 631 3.65 3.02 83.31
N LEU A 632 3.44 2.90 82.00
CA LEU A 632 3.44 4.03 81.06
C LEU A 632 2.31 5.02 81.31
N HIS A 633 1.12 4.52 81.68
CA HIS A 633 -0.03 5.37 82.06
C HIS A 633 0.25 6.16 83.34
N ARG A 634 0.91 5.56 84.35
CA ARG A 634 1.34 6.29 85.56
C ARG A 634 2.38 7.38 85.25
N LEU A 635 3.33 7.09 84.37
CA LEU A 635 4.36 8.05 83.97
C LEU A 635 3.77 9.24 83.20
N SER A 636 2.78 8.99 82.33
CA SER A 636 2.09 10.04 81.58
C SER A 636 1.11 10.85 82.41
N SER A 637 0.46 10.25 83.41
CA SER A 637 -0.41 10.96 84.37
C SER A 637 0.36 11.76 85.44
N HIS A 638 1.68 11.56 85.56
CA HIS A 638 2.56 12.24 86.53
C HIS A 638 3.71 13.04 85.86
N GLY A 639 3.55 13.50 84.62
CA GLY A 639 4.57 14.35 83.95
C GLY A 639 4.89 15.64 84.73
N PRO A 640 6.12 16.17 84.64
CA PRO A 640 6.58 17.28 85.48
C PRO A 640 5.75 18.55 85.25
N ARG A 641 5.38 19.23 86.34
CA ARG A 641 4.84 20.59 86.31
C ARG A 641 5.87 21.59 85.79
#